data_AF-A0A934DCA4-F1
#
_entry.id   AF-A0A934DCA4-F1
#
_cell.length_a   1.000
_cell.length_b   1.000
_cell.length_c   1.000
_cell.angle_alpha   90.00
_cell.angle_beta   90.00
_cell.angle_gamma   90.00
#
_symmetry.space_group_name_H-M   'P 1'
#
loop_
_entity.id
_entity.type
_entity.pdbx_description
1 polymer ?
#
loop_
_entity_poly.entity_id
_entity_poly.type
_entity_poly.pdbx_seq_one_letter_code
_entity_poly.pdbx_strand_id
1 'polypeptide(L)'
;MIRLSMYVLAIAIVAWTGASAQDFSTTILEKTGVVEYGPSVGVGDVNGDGFADVIVGAPYANTTGRAYLYFGGSSMETSADVIFQGAASGDHFGWSVDYAGDVNNDGYGDVVVGAMFSGGSGKVYIYFGGPAMDNVADVTLVGEGGWFGDMVRGGGDMNNDGYDDIVVGAKWYGGGNGRTYIFYGGSPMNSVADLVMTGSAGGTFGQSISCNGDINNDGFDDVVAGEILNGAGKAYVFFGGTAMNNTADVVLDGEVVGSCFGGAVCNSGDFNGDGFDDVIVGSYNLRKVYVFYGGTAMDNVVDLTFTGPAGLSGGFRPLTTTGDLNGDGYDDLVAGAFESAGTGQAFVLFGGPNSDNTIDKTFTGTIGGAERFGYATVAGDINHDGRDDLVIGAPGPLGLPNGGHAYVYLSVQSTFTISGCVSMILGDCGAGVSLSGVSMNGLPGTPVTDANGYFTSTVPAGWSGTATPSLEGYKFLPLQKFYANVQANLSNEHFKVDQISISGIIRTQGGLPIEGVAVGSGSTNALGKYEVWIPPMFPPVVTLTPTKSGYIFDPPQRSYYVQSVPMTNQDFVGTPTSAPGSFETGLEDWTSSGCAIASIVNQGCNSAKAAKISITGKNCNAQFFKHGFSIERGKRYRVKFNAWSSRGEDMQLTVLPHNASTPNVGLDRRVDLGTTSCASYTFEFTATANTNDARLRFLFTYMSTTGYWYVFDNVSIERVLPKEGESMVVPTFHTLEQNYPNPFNPITTIAFQIPGNGHVTLKVYDMLGREVATIVDGIREAGVYEEVFDATALASGVYLYRLQAGDFSQIRKLTVLK
;
A
#
# COMPACT_ATOMS: atom_id res chain seq x y z
N MET A 1 24.90 -11.35 30.61
CA MET A 1 24.70 -10.03 29.97
C MET A 1 24.14 -10.26 28.59
N ILE A 2 22.82 -10.29 28.48
CA ILE A 2 22.08 -10.39 27.23
C ILE A 2 21.75 -8.95 26.85
N ARG A 3 22.15 -8.49 25.66
CA ARG A 3 21.64 -7.25 25.06
C ARG A 3 20.76 -7.64 23.88
N LEU A 4 19.44 -7.65 24.11
CA LEU A 4 18.44 -7.49 23.06
C LEU A 4 18.59 -6.06 22.50
N SER A 5 18.76 -5.92 21.18
CA SER A 5 18.48 -4.65 20.51
C SER A 5 17.00 -4.66 20.11
N MET A 6 16.18 -3.90 20.84
CA MET A 6 14.86 -3.49 20.38
C MET A 6 15.03 -2.50 19.23
N TYR A 7 14.43 -2.81 18.09
CA TYR A 7 14.07 -1.81 17.09
C TYR A 7 13.03 -0.89 17.71
N VAL A 8 13.41 0.34 18.03
CA VAL A 8 12.44 1.40 18.32
C VAL A 8 11.99 1.94 16.97
N LEU A 9 10.74 1.64 16.65
CA LEU A 9 9.98 2.25 15.56
C LEU A 9 9.88 3.75 15.88
N ALA A 10 10.65 4.58 15.17
CA ALA A 10 10.44 6.02 15.21
C ALA A 10 9.16 6.32 14.42
N ILE A 11 8.03 6.36 15.13
CA ILE A 11 6.79 6.96 14.62
C ILE A 11 7.12 8.44 14.41
N ALA A 12 7.16 8.85 13.14
CA ALA A 12 7.21 10.26 12.80
C ALA A 12 5.86 10.87 13.20
N ILE A 13 5.82 11.52 14.37
CA ILE A 13 4.72 12.36 14.79
C ILE A 13 4.78 13.60 13.90
N VAL A 14 3.95 13.60 12.85
CA VAL A 14 3.61 14.83 12.13
C VAL A 14 2.50 15.47 12.94
N ALA A 15 2.84 16.55 13.65
CA ALA A 15 1.86 17.42 14.27
C ALA A 15 0.89 17.91 13.19
N TRP A 16 -0.39 17.80 13.47
CA TRP A 16 -1.48 18.37 12.67
C TRP A 16 -1.29 19.89 12.66
N THR A 17 -0.63 20.42 11.62
CA THR A 17 -0.52 21.87 11.44
C THR A 17 -1.47 22.28 10.32
N GLY A 18 -2.70 22.59 10.72
CA GLY A 18 -3.60 23.47 9.97
C GLY A 18 -4.62 22.76 9.08
N ALA A 19 -5.80 22.48 9.63
CA ALA A 19 -7.03 22.38 8.85
C ALA A 19 -7.26 23.72 8.13
N SER A 20 -7.34 23.67 6.79
CA SER A 20 -7.57 24.83 5.94
C SER A 20 -9.07 25.04 5.70
N ALA A 21 -9.47 26.14 5.06
CA ALA A 21 -10.87 26.54 4.83
C ALA A 21 -11.69 25.61 3.89
N GLN A 22 -11.38 24.31 3.78
CA GLN A 22 -11.99 23.35 2.86
C GLN A 22 -12.86 22.26 3.49
N ASP A 23 -12.96 22.16 4.83
CA ASP A 23 -13.60 21.00 5.46
C ASP A 23 -15.09 21.17 5.77
N PHE A 24 -15.71 22.30 5.42
CA PHE A 24 -17.16 22.51 5.59
C PHE A 24 -17.75 23.31 4.42
N SER A 25 -18.96 22.95 3.99
CA SER A 25 -19.83 23.82 3.19
C SER A 25 -20.84 24.52 4.10
N THR A 26 -21.24 25.75 3.78
CA THR A 26 -22.10 26.55 4.67
C THR A 26 -23.37 27.01 3.98
N THR A 27 -24.51 26.69 4.59
CA THR A 27 -25.82 27.27 4.27
C THR A 27 -26.27 28.14 5.45
N ILE A 28 -26.86 29.31 5.16
CA ILE A 28 -27.37 30.20 6.19
C ILE A 28 -28.88 30.26 6.10
N LEU A 29 -29.54 29.91 7.20
CA LEU A 29 -30.98 30.02 7.37
C LEU A 29 -31.28 31.40 7.99
N GLU A 30 -32.14 32.17 7.32
CA GLU A 30 -32.55 33.49 7.77
C GLU A 30 -34.04 33.74 7.47
N LYS A 31 -34.68 34.62 8.25
CA LYS A 31 -36.08 35.02 8.04
C LYS A 31 -36.24 36.53 8.10
N THR A 32 -36.66 37.12 6.98
CA THR A 32 -36.90 38.56 6.90
C THR A 32 -38.00 39.00 7.88
N GLY A 33 -37.76 40.07 8.63
CA GLY A 33 -38.74 40.62 9.58
C GLY A 33 -38.93 39.81 10.87
N VAL A 34 -38.13 38.77 11.09
CA VAL A 34 -38.09 38.01 12.35
C VAL A 34 -36.99 38.59 13.25
N VAL A 35 -37.33 38.75 14.53
CA VAL A 35 -36.40 39.22 15.58
C VAL A 35 -35.94 38.00 16.37
N GLU A 36 -34.63 37.88 16.56
CA GLU A 36 -33.96 36.77 17.23
C GLU A 36 -34.30 35.40 16.65
N TYR A 37 -33.97 35.21 15.38
CA TYR A 37 -33.97 33.88 14.77
C TYR A 37 -32.70 33.10 15.19
N GLY A 38 -32.84 31.83 15.59
CA GLY A 38 -31.72 30.98 16.00
C GLY A 38 -31.22 31.03 17.46
N PRO A 39 -31.98 31.43 18.49
CA PRO A 39 -31.55 31.28 19.89
C PRO A 39 -31.62 29.83 20.38
N SER A 40 -32.29 28.93 19.66
CA SER A 40 -32.33 27.49 19.92
C SER A 40 -32.38 26.74 18.60
N VAL A 41 -31.73 25.58 18.56
CA VAL A 41 -31.62 24.70 17.39
C VAL A 41 -31.65 23.24 17.84
N GLY A 42 -32.09 22.33 16.98
CA GLY A 42 -32.02 20.88 17.16
C GLY A 42 -31.78 20.19 15.81
N VAL A 43 -31.30 18.93 15.84
CA VAL A 43 -31.08 18.07 14.65
C VAL A 43 -31.60 16.64 14.91
N GLY A 44 -32.23 16.02 13.91
CA GLY A 44 -32.80 14.65 13.98
C GLY A 44 -33.73 14.36 12.79
N ASP A 45 -34.06 13.10 12.51
CA ASP A 45 -34.90 12.72 11.36
C ASP A 45 -36.38 12.55 11.77
N VAL A 46 -37.23 13.54 11.43
CA VAL A 46 -38.67 13.48 11.76
C VAL A 46 -39.54 12.96 10.64
N ASN A 47 -39.01 12.82 9.43
CA ASN A 47 -39.78 12.42 8.26
C ASN A 47 -39.46 10.97 7.80
N GLY A 48 -38.41 10.36 8.38
CA GLY A 48 -37.95 8.99 8.15
C GLY A 48 -37.29 8.76 6.81
N ASP A 49 -36.71 9.80 6.18
CA ASP A 49 -36.00 9.70 4.91
C ASP A 49 -34.50 9.37 5.06
N GLY A 50 -34.01 9.31 6.29
CA GLY A 50 -32.64 9.00 6.65
C GLY A 50 -31.70 10.20 6.61
N PHE A 51 -32.17 11.42 6.36
CA PHE A 51 -31.39 12.64 6.52
C PHE A 51 -31.81 13.32 7.82
N ALA A 52 -30.85 13.81 8.61
CA ALA A 52 -31.21 14.58 9.79
C ALA A 52 -31.79 15.95 9.37
N ASP A 53 -32.98 16.27 9.88
CA ASP A 53 -33.67 17.52 9.69
C ASP A 53 -33.17 18.57 10.70
N VAL A 54 -33.43 19.86 10.46
CA VAL A 54 -33.03 20.95 11.37
C VAL A 54 -34.26 21.73 11.87
N ILE A 55 -34.39 21.90 13.19
CA ILE A 55 -35.36 22.81 13.79
C ILE A 55 -34.69 24.06 14.36
N VAL A 56 -35.30 25.23 14.14
CA VAL A 56 -34.79 26.52 14.63
C VAL A 56 -35.88 27.32 15.34
N GLY A 57 -35.61 27.72 16.58
CA GLY A 57 -36.49 28.57 17.39
C GLY A 57 -36.47 30.04 16.98
N ALA A 58 -37.59 30.73 17.20
CA ALA A 58 -37.73 32.18 17.03
C ALA A 58 -38.80 32.73 17.99
N PRO A 59 -38.48 32.87 19.29
CA PRO A 59 -39.45 33.14 20.34
C PRO A 59 -40.17 34.49 20.23
N TYR A 60 -39.62 35.42 19.47
CA TYR A 60 -40.20 36.76 19.26
C TYR A 60 -40.89 36.91 17.90
N ALA A 61 -40.88 35.87 17.06
CA ALA A 61 -41.54 35.90 15.76
C ALA A 61 -43.07 36.05 15.92
N ASN A 62 -43.69 36.91 15.09
CA ASN A 62 -45.15 37.06 15.03
C ASN A 62 -45.85 37.34 16.38
N THR A 63 -45.13 37.93 17.36
CA THR A 63 -45.55 38.22 18.75
C THR A 63 -45.89 37.01 19.63
N THR A 64 -46.19 35.86 19.05
CA THR A 64 -46.57 34.60 19.72
C THR A 64 -45.38 33.64 19.87
N GLY A 65 -44.34 33.82 19.04
CA GLY A 65 -43.22 32.90 18.90
C GLY A 65 -43.47 31.86 17.80
N ARG A 66 -42.38 31.38 17.19
CA ARG A 66 -42.40 30.34 16.15
C ARG A 66 -41.22 29.39 16.32
N ALA A 67 -41.36 28.20 15.73
CA ALA A 67 -40.25 27.32 15.40
C ALA A 67 -40.37 26.94 13.91
N TYR A 68 -39.23 26.77 13.25
CA TYR A 68 -39.14 26.48 11.82
C TYR A 68 -38.37 25.18 11.65
N LEU A 69 -39.01 24.19 11.02
CA LEU A 69 -38.41 22.91 10.67
C LEU A 69 -38.02 22.92 9.19
N TYR A 70 -36.86 22.33 8.93
CA TYR A 70 -36.26 22.23 7.61
C TYR A 70 -35.84 20.79 7.41
N PHE A 71 -36.33 20.15 6.35
CA PHE A 71 -35.93 18.80 6.06
C PHE A 71 -34.48 18.74 5.58
N GLY A 72 -33.78 17.71 6.04
CA GLY A 72 -32.41 17.39 5.65
C GLY A 72 -32.32 16.96 4.20
N GLY A 73 -31.09 16.70 3.77
CA GLY A 73 -30.83 16.26 2.40
C GLY A 73 -29.38 16.47 2.00
N SER A 74 -29.00 15.94 0.84
CA SER A 74 -27.64 16.08 0.29
C SER A 74 -27.14 17.53 0.17
N SER A 75 -28.08 18.49 0.18
CA SER A 75 -27.81 19.91 0.34
C SER A 75 -28.92 20.55 1.15
N MET A 76 -28.57 21.43 2.08
CA MET A 76 -29.54 22.12 2.92
C MET A 76 -30.30 23.21 2.15
N GLU A 77 -31.64 23.15 2.17
CA GLU A 77 -32.52 24.17 1.60
C GLU A 77 -32.86 25.27 2.61
N THR A 78 -33.21 26.47 2.12
CA THR A 78 -33.46 27.66 2.98
C THR A 78 -34.94 27.96 3.22
N SER A 79 -35.85 27.25 2.55
CA SER A 79 -37.27 27.29 2.83
C SER A 79 -37.57 26.37 4.01
N ALA A 80 -38.42 26.82 4.95
CA ALA A 80 -38.87 25.93 6.02
C ALA A 80 -40.02 25.07 5.48
N ASP A 81 -40.01 23.78 5.83
CA ASP A 81 -41.02 22.81 5.43
C ASP A 81 -42.24 22.87 6.35
N VAL A 82 -42.00 22.97 7.67
CA VAL A 82 -43.05 23.14 8.68
C VAL A 82 -42.78 24.39 9.52
N ILE A 83 -43.84 25.15 9.79
CA ILE A 83 -43.80 26.34 10.64
C ILE A 83 -44.78 26.15 11.80
N PHE A 84 -44.24 26.04 12.99
CA PHE A 84 -44.99 25.95 14.23
C PHE A 84 -45.24 27.36 14.79
N GLN A 85 -46.39 27.55 15.45
CA GLN A 85 -46.79 28.86 15.95
C GLN A 85 -47.31 28.78 17.39
N GLY A 86 -46.85 29.71 18.22
CA GLY A 86 -47.33 29.87 19.58
C GLY A 86 -48.81 30.26 19.67
N ALA A 87 -49.46 29.86 20.76
CA ALA A 87 -50.90 30.05 20.94
C ALA A 87 -51.28 31.51 21.26
N ALA A 88 -50.50 32.20 22.09
CA ALA A 88 -50.80 33.57 22.52
C ALA A 88 -49.57 34.51 22.50
N SER A 89 -49.85 35.81 22.40
CA SER A 89 -48.83 36.84 22.35
C SER A 89 -48.03 36.88 23.66
N GLY A 90 -46.70 36.85 23.56
CA GLY A 90 -45.80 36.82 24.72
C GLY A 90 -45.52 35.42 25.29
N ASP A 91 -46.03 34.36 24.69
CA ASP A 91 -45.76 32.97 25.14
C ASP A 91 -44.28 32.57 25.00
N HIS A 92 -43.54 33.24 24.11
CA HIS A 92 -42.18 32.91 23.69
C HIS A 92 -42.07 31.46 23.21
N PHE A 93 -43.01 31.01 22.39
CA PHE A 93 -42.94 29.70 21.74
C PHE A 93 -41.71 29.60 20.82
N GLY A 94 -40.94 28.52 20.93
CA GLY A 94 -39.65 28.38 20.25
C GLY A 94 -38.49 28.98 21.05
N TRP A 95 -38.67 29.16 22.37
CA TRP A 95 -37.60 29.58 23.27
C TRP A 95 -36.51 28.51 23.34
N SER A 96 -36.92 27.27 23.57
CA SER A 96 -36.13 26.05 23.40
C SER A 96 -36.82 25.16 22.38
N VAL A 97 -36.04 24.48 21.55
CA VAL A 97 -36.49 23.48 20.58
C VAL A 97 -35.52 22.31 20.65
N ASP A 98 -36.03 21.11 20.38
CA ASP A 98 -35.21 19.92 20.18
C ASP A 98 -35.97 18.85 19.39
N TYR A 99 -35.26 17.80 19.02
CA TYR A 99 -35.87 16.53 18.64
C TYR A 99 -36.23 15.77 19.91
N ALA A 100 -37.44 15.23 19.94
CA ALA A 100 -37.94 14.46 21.07
C ALA A 100 -37.57 12.97 20.97
N GLY A 101 -36.99 12.54 19.83
CA GLY A 101 -36.93 11.12 19.47
C GLY A 101 -38.29 10.58 19.09
N ASP A 102 -38.43 9.27 18.93
CA ASP A 102 -39.70 8.59 18.66
C ASP A 102 -40.44 8.31 19.98
N VAL A 103 -41.13 9.33 20.50
CA VAL A 103 -41.77 9.25 21.83
C VAL A 103 -43.07 8.44 21.80
N ASN A 104 -43.56 8.10 20.60
CA ASN A 104 -44.79 7.35 20.39
C ASN A 104 -44.56 5.95 19.76
N ASN A 105 -43.31 5.62 19.43
CA ASN A 105 -42.81 4.41 18.77
C ASN A 105 -43.55 4.08 17.46
N ASP A 106 -43.69 5.08 16.59
CA ASP A 106 -44.28 4.94 15.25
C ASP A 106 -43.25 4.82 14.12
N GLY A 107 -41.96 4.90 14.46
CA GLY A 107 -40.81 4.79 13.58
C GLY A 107 -40.32 6.12 13.01
N TYR A 108 -40.84 7.25 13.47
CA TYR A 108 -40.44 8.59 13.06
C TYR A 108 -40.00 9.40 14.27
N GLY A 109 -38.94 10.22 14.12
CA GLY A 109 -38.58 11.16 15.17
C GLY A 109 -39.65 12.23 15.36
N ASP A 110 -39.82 12.69 16.60
CA ASP A 110 -40.78 13.71 16.99
C ASP A 110 -40.07 15.03 17.33
N VAL A 111 -40.84 16.12 17.44
CA VAL A 111 -40.33 17.46 17.77
C VAL A 111 -40.88 17.95 19.10
N VAL A 112 -40.03 18.56 19.91
CA VAL A 112 -40.41 19.22 21.17
C VAL A 112 -40.10 20.72 21.15
N VAL A 113 -41.06 21.55 21.57
CA VAL A 113 -40.92 23.01 21.59
C VAL A 113 -41.37 23.62 22.92
N GLY A 114 -40.48 24.39 23.54
CA GLY A 114 -40.74 25.14 24.77
C GLY A 114 -41.35 26.52 24.54
N ALA A 115 -42.29 26.88 25.42
CA ALA A 115 -42.94 28.18 25.48
C ALA A 115 -43.03 28.65 26.95
N MET A 116 -41.90 29.12 27.48
CA MET A 116 -41.69 29.31 28.92
C MET A 116 -42.67 30.28 29.62
N PHE A 117 -43.36 31.16 28.88
CA PHE A 117 -44.33 32.10 29.46
C PHE A 117 -45.78 31.78 29.10
N SER A 118 -46.03 30.73 28.33
CA SER A 118 -47.39 30.32 27.99
C SER A 118 -48.18 29.93 29.24
N GLY A 119 -49.39 30.48 29.38
CA GLY A 119 -50.26 30.20 30.53
C GLY A 119 -49.73 30.66 31.90
N GLY A 120 -48.70 31.51 31.94
CA GLY A 120 -48.12 32.08 33.17
C GLY A 120 -47.11 31.18 33.90
N SER A 121 -47.20 29.87 33.72
CA SER A 121 -46.26 28.89 34.29
C SER A 121 -45.28 28.31 33.28
N GLY A 122 -45.60 28.42 31.99
CA GLY A 122 -44.87 27.79 30.88
C GLY A 122 -45.55 26.53 30.36
N LYS A 123 -45.33 26.21 29.08
CA LYS A 123 -45.80 24.99 28.41
C LYS A 123 -44.73 24.41 27.49
N VAL A 124 -44.86 23.13 27.20
CA VAL A 124 -44.11 22.42 26.16
C VAL A 124 -45.09 21.75 25.21
N TYR A 125 -44.80 21.79 23.92
CA TYR A 125 -45.61 21.22 22.85
C TYR A 125 -44.80 20.14 22.14
N ILE A 126 -45.40 18.98 21.92
CA ILE A 126 -44.80 17.86 21.22
C ILE A 126 -45.61 17.62 19.94
N TYR A 127 -44.90 17.39 18.85
CA TYR A 127 -45.46 17.17 17.53
C TYR A 127 -44.91 15.85 17.01
N PHE A 128 -45.79 14.92 16.71
CA PHE A 128 -45.37 13.63 16.19
C PHE A 128 -44.87 13.75 14.75
N GLY A 129 -43.80 13.03 14.47
CA GLY A 129 -43.18 12.92 13.17
C GLY A 129 -44.05 12.19 12.17
N GLY A 130 -43.48 12.00 10.99
CA GLY A 130 -44.07 11.22 9.93
C GLY A 130 -43.82 11.79 8.55
N PRO A 131 -44.14 11.02 7.50
CA PRO A 131 -43.88 11.39 6.11
C PRO A 131 -44.70 12.60 5.65
N ALA A 132 -45.67 13.04 6.44
CA ALA A 132 -46.47 14.24 6.22
C ALA A 132 -46.76 14.94 7.56
N MET A 133 -45.71 15.25 8.32
CA MET A 133 -45.78 16.00 9.57
C MET A 133 -46.56 17.32 9.38
N ASP A 134 -47.46 17.62 10.31
CA ASP A 134 -48.18 18.89 10.35
C ASP A 134 -47.72 19.79 11.52
N ASN A 135 -48.41 20.90 11.75
CA ASN A 135 -48.06 21.88 12.79
C ASN A 135 -49.06 21.94 13.95
N VAL A 136 -49.82 20.89 14.16
CA VAL A 136 -50.77 20.72 15.27
C VAL A 136 -50.08 19.90 16.36
N ALA A 137 -50.05 20.41 17.59
CA ALA A 137 -49.42 19.70 18.69
C ALA A 137 -50.27 18.49 19.10
N ASP A 138 -49.63 17.33 19.20
CA ASP A 138 -50.25 16.07 19.64
C ASP A 138 -50.34 15.98 21.16
N VAL A 139 -49.27 16.42 21.84
CA VAL A 139 -49.20 16.46 23.30
C VAL A 139 -48.81 17.86 23.77
N THR A 140 -49.45 18.32 24.85
CA THR A 140 -49.12 19.59 25.50
C THR A 140 -48.87 19.36 26.98
N LEU A 141 -47.64 19.64 27.41
CA LEU A 141 -47.24 19.58 28.82
C LEU A 141 -47.42 20.95 29.47
N VAL A 142 -47.95 20.97 30.69
CA VAL A 142 -48.29 22.21 31.40
C VAL A 142 -47.46 22.32 32.67
N GLY A 143 -46.71 23.41 32.79
CA GLY A 143 -45.86 23.65 33.95
C GLY A 143 -46.63 24.02 35.22
N GLU A 144 -46.06 23.64 36.36
CA GLU A 144 -46.55 24.06 37.68
C GLU A 144 -45.96 25.40 38.14
N GLY A 145 -45.04 26.00 37.35
CA GLY A 145 -44.41 27.30 37.60
C GLY A 145 -42.94 27.31 37.17
N GLY A 146 -42.27 28.44 37.37
CA GLY A 146 -40.80 28.50 37.27
C GLY A 146 -40.21 28.59 35.87
N TRP A 147 -40.98 29.08 34.89
CA TRP A 147 -40.60 29.12 33.46
C TRP A 147 -40.43 27.71 32.87
N PHE A 148 -41.42 26.86 33.10
CA PHE A 148 -41.43 25.50 32.55
C PHE A 148 -41.34 25.52 31.01
N GLY A 149 -40.43 24.74 30.46
CA GLY A 149 -40.12 24.77 29.02
C GLY A 149 -39.15 25.87 28.64
N ASP A 150 -38.33 26.36 29.58
CA ASP A 150 -37.18 27.21 29.24
C ASP A 150 -36.01 26.43 28.66
N MET A 151 -35.96 25.13 28.92
CA MET A 151 -35.06 24.14 28.37
C MET A 151 -35.85 22.86 28.11
N VAL A 152 -35.71 22.28 26.91
CA VAL A 152 -36.27 20.98 26.55
C VAL A 152 -35.16 20.13 25.93
N ARG A 153 -35.20 18.83 26.21
CA ARG A 153 -34.36 17.79 25.61
C ARG A 153 -35.22 16.54 25.43
N GLY A 154 -34.96 15.75 24.40
CA GLY A 154 -35.55 14.43 24.22
C GLY A 154 -34.66 13.57 23.32
N GLY A 155 -35.13 12.39 22.92
CA GLY A 155 -34.37 11.46 22.09
C GLY A 155 -33.44 10.53 22.87
N GLY A 156 -33.78 10.25 24.13
CA GLY A 156 -33.17 9.16 24.90
C GLY A 156 -34.24 8.37 25.66
N ASP A 157 -33.99 7.09 25.89
CA ASP A 157 -34.87 6.14 26.57
C ASP A 157 -34.29 5.79 27.95
N MET A 158 -34.75 6.53 28.97
CA MET A 158 -34.20 6.48 30.32
C MET A 158 -34.74 5.30 31.11
N ASN A 159 -35.81 4.67 30.64
CA ASN A 159 -36.46 3.55 31.30
C ASN A 159 -36.33 2.23 30.49
N ASN A 160 -35.73 2.30 29.29
CA ASN A 160 -35.52 1.24 28.31
C ASN A 160 -36.82 0.48 27.96
N ASP A 161 -37.91 1.21 27.72
CA ASP A 161 -39.19 0.66 27.29
C ASP A 161 -39.43 0.73 25.78
N GLY A 162 -38.46 1.28 25.04
CA GLY A 162 -38.45 1.43 23.59
C GLY A 162 -39.21 2.65 23.09
N TYR A 163 -39.50 3.62 23.96
CA TYR A 163 -40.02 4.93 23.60
C TYR A 163 -39.02 5.99 24.06
N ASP A 164 -38.77 6.99 23.22
CA ASP A 164 -37.93 8.10 23.66
C ASP A 164 -38.68 8.95 24.71
N ASP A 165 -37.91 9.49 25.65
CA ASP A 165 -38.37 10.27 26.79
C ASP A 165 -38.06 11.76 26.62
N ILE A 166 -38.74 12.61 27.41
CA ILE A 166 -38.56 14.06 27.37
C ILE A 166 -38.19 14.60 28.73
N VAL A 167 -37.18 15.48 28.76
CA VAL A 167 -36.76 16.23 29.94
C VAL A 167 -37.05 17.71 29.76
N VAL A 168 -37.68 18.31 30.79
CA VAL A 168 -38.07 19.72 30.77
C VAL A 168 -37.52 20.47 31.99
N GLY A 169 -36.90 21.62 31.73
CA GLY A 169 -36.39 22.55 32.74
C GLY A 169 -37.42 23.60 33.17
N ALA A 170 -37.27 24.09 34.40
CA ALA A 170 -38.00 25.21 34.97
C ALA A 170 -37.12 25.97 36.00
N LYS A 171 -36.10 26.69 35.51
CA LYS A 171 -35.02 27.25 36.35
C LYS A 171 -35.42 28.22 37.47
N TRP A 172 -36.64 28.74 37.51
CA TRP A 172 -37.12 29.66 38.56
C TRP A 172 -38.23 29.09 39.43
N TYR A 173 -38.46 27.78 39.35
CA TYR A 173 -39.47 27.14 40.19
C TYR A 173 -39.20 27.41 41.68
N GLY A 174 -40.25 27.62 42.47
CA GLY A 174 -40.14 27.91 43.90
C GLY A 174 -39.53 29.27 44.27
N GLY A 175 -39.32 30.17 43.30
CA GLY A 175 -38.68 31.47 43.54
C GLY A 175 -37.15 31.43 43.44
N GLY A 176 -36.61 30.45 42.71
CA GLY A 176 -35.17 30.23 42.54
C GLY A 176 -34.68 28.96 43.23
N ASN A 177 -35.44 27.88 43.20
CA ASN A 177 -34.90 26.53 43.38
C ASN A 177 -34.51 25.93 42.04
N GLY A 178 -35.37 26.13 41.04
CA GLY A 178 -35.30 25.40 39.78
C GLY A 178 -35.85 23.98 39.93
N ARG A 179 -36.24 23.39 38.80
CA ARG A 179 -36.82 22.05 38.74
C ARG A 179 -36.58 21.43 37.36
N THR A 180 -36.41 20.12 37.34
CA THR A 180 -36.38 19.28 36.14
C THR A 180 -37.51 18.26 36.23
N TYR A 181 -38.15 17.99 35.10
CA TYR A 181 -39.25 17.04 34.95
C TYR A 181 -38.86 16.03 33.88
N ILE A 182 -39.15 14.75 34.10
CA ILE A 182 -39.04 13.70 33.10
C ILE A 182 -40.45 13.20 32.79
N PHE A 183 -40.72 13.06 31.50
CA PHE A 183 -41.96 12.50 30.96
C PHE A 183 -41.57 11.31 30.11
N TYR A 184 -42.05 10.13 30.48
CA TYR A 184 -41.79 8.94 29.70
C TYR A 184 -42.62 8.93 28.42
N GLY A 185 -42.02 8.42 27.35
CA GLY A 185 -42.70 8.13 26.11
C GLY A 185 -43.83 7.12 26.27
N GLY A 186 -44.61 6.92 25.21
CA GLY A 186 -45.64 5.88 25.19
C GLY A 186 -46.68 6.05 24.09
N SER A 187 -47.56 5.05 23.97
CA SER A 187 -48.65 5.05 22.98
C SER A 187 -50.03 4.85 23.65
N PRO A 188 -50.78 5.92 23.98
CA PRO A 188 -50.42 7.33 23.80
C PRO A 188 -49.54 7.86 24.94
N MET A 189 -48.59 8.73 24.59
CA MET A 189 -47.85 9.53 25.55
C MET A 189 -48.83 10.43 26.31
N ASN A 190 -48.64 10.54 27.63
CA ASN A 190 -49.52 11.33 28.48
C ASN A 190 -48.79 12.59 29.00
N SER A 191 -49.53 13.52 29.58
CA SER A 191 -48.98 14.83 30.01
C SER A 191 -48.62 14.90 31.50
N VAL A 192 -48.49 13.76 32.19
CA VAL A 192 -48.14 13.68 33.61
C VAL A 192 -46.66 13.39 33.73
N ALA A 193 -45.94 14.17 34.53
CA ALA A 193 -44.52 13.92 34.77
C ALA A 193 -44.34 12.65 35.60
N ASP A 194 -43.45 11.77 35.14
CA ASP A 194 -43.11 10.52 35.83
C ASP A 194 -42.10 10.77 36.94
N LEU A 195 -41.14 11.67 36.70
CA LEU A 195 -40.16 12.07 37.70
C LEU A 195 -40.02 13.59 37.79
N VAL A 196 -39.85 14.06 39.03
CA VAL A 196 -39.66 15.48 39.34
C VAL A 196 -38.50 15.65 40.30
N MET A 197 -37.51 16.43 39.88
CA MET A 197 -36.29 16.74 40.62
C MET A 197 -36.26 18.24 40.93
N THR A 198 -36.11 18.62 42.19
CA THR A 198 -36.12 20.03 42.62
C THR A 198 -34.77 20.43 43.17
N GLY A 199 -34.25 21.57 42.71
CA GLY A 199 -32.96 22.10 43.12
C GLY A 199 -32.94 22.69 44.53
N SER A 200 -31.75 23.13 44.91
CA SER A 200 -31.49 23.80 46.18
C SER A 200 -32.09 25.20 46.20
N ALA A 201 -32.49 25.68 47.37
CA ALA A 201 -33.00 27.05 47.51
C ALA A 201 -31.94 28.10 47.12
N GLY A 202 -32.32 29.05 46.26
CA GLY A 202 -31.43 30.07 45.71
C GLY A 202 -30.59 29.61 44.51
N GLY A 203 -30.93 28.48 43.90
CA GLY A 203 -30.36 27.93 42.67
C GLY A 203 -31.22 28.13 41.42
N THR A 204 -30.79 27.48 40.35
CA THR A 204 -31.42 27.53 39.01
C THR A 204 -31.43 26.13 38.38
N PHE A 205 -31.68 25.10 39.19
CA PHE A 205 -31.65 23.70 38.75
C PHE A 205 -32.56 23.48 37.54
N GLY A 206 -32.06 22.77 36.54
CA GLY A 206 -32.76 22.54 35.27
C GLY A 206 -32.63 23.70 34.27
N GLN A 207 -31.77 24.68 34.52
CA GLN A 207 -31.43 25.72 33.53
C GLN A 207 -30.69 25.16 32.30
N SER A 208 -29.90 24.10 32.50
CA SER A 208 -29.25 23.34 31.44
C SER A 208 -29.43 21.86 31.72
N ILE A 209 -29.67 21.10 30.65
CA ILE A 209 -30.07 19.70 30.68
C ILE A 209 -29.44 19.00 29.47
N SER A 210 -29.04 17.74 29.64
CA SER A 210 -28.70 16.80 28.57
C SER A 210 -29.17 15.40 28.95
N CYS A 211 -29.61 14.61 27.97
CA CYS A 211 -30.23 13.30 28.24
C CYS A 211 -30.13 12.24 27.13
N ASN A 212 -29.13 12.33 26.26
CA ASN A 212 -29.03 11.47 25.07
C ASN A 212 -27.73 10.65 25.13
N GLY A 213 -27.59 9.83 26.16
CA GLY A 213 -26.43 8.96 26.26
C GLY A 213 -26.33 8.21 27.57
N ASP A 214 -25.58 7.11 27.52
CA ASP A 214 -25.44 6.08 28.55
C ASP A 214 -24.03 6.20 29.16
N ILE A 215 -23.93 7.04 30.20
CA ILE A 215 -22.66 7.42 30.84
C ILE A 215 -22.03 6.23 31.56
N ASN A 216 -22.85 5.26 31.99
CA ASN A 216 -22.40 4.11 32.76
C ASN A 216 -22.39 2.78 31.96
N ASN A 217 -22.86 2.82 30.71
CA ASN A 217 -23.02 1.70 29.76
C ASN A 217 -23.89 0.55 30.31
N ASP A 218 -25.03 0.88 30.91
CA ASP A 218 -26.02 -0.09 31.43
C ASP A 218 -27.25 -0.30 30.53
N GLY A 219 -27.30 0.40 29.40
CA GLY A 219 -28.33 0.35 28.37
C GLY A 219 -29.53 1.26 28.64
N PHE A 220 -29.42 2.23 29.55
CA PHE A 220 -30.43 3.25 29.79
C PHE A 220 -29.82 4.63 29.57
N ASP A 221 -30.57 5.53 28.93
CA ASP A 221 -30.09 6.91 28.80
C ASP A 221 -30.10 7.64 30.15
N ASP A 222 -29.05 8.42 30.39
CA ASP A 222 -28.80 9.12 31.63
C ASP A 222 -29.13 10.62 31.51
N VAL A 223 -29.39 11.28 32.64
CA VAL A 223 -29.72 12.71 32.67
C VAL A 223 -28.67 13.51 33.42
N VAL A 224 -28.17 14.58 32.79
CA VAL A 224 -27.33 15.59 33.44
C VAL A 224 -28.10 16.89 33.57
N ALA A 225 -28.21 17.41 34.79
CA ALA A 225 -28.87 18.68 35.07
C ALA A 225 -27.93 19.67 35.77
N GLY A 226 -27.84 20.88 35.23
CA GLY A 226 -27.04 21.98 35.77
C GLY A 226 -27.79 22.83 36.79
N GLU A 227 -27.09 23.34 37.79
CA GLU A 227 -27.59 24.30 38.78
C GLU A 227 -26.56 25.41 39.05
N ILE A 228 -26.86 26.62 38.59
CA ILE A 228 -26.11 27.79 39.03
C ILE A 228 -26.61 28.20 40.42
N LEU A 229 -25.70 28.19 41.38
CA LEU A 229 -25.92 28.65 42.76
C LEU A 229 -25.27 30.01 42.99
N ASN A 230 -25.70 30.72 44.04
CA ASN A 230 -24.92 31.82 44.63
C ASN A 230 -23.54 31.35 45.21
N GLY A 231 -23.25 30.05 45.13
CA GLY A 231 -21.96 29.41 45.38
C GLY A 231 -21.16 29.16 44.09
N ALA A 232 -20.44 28.03 44.02
CA ALA A 232 -19.64 27.69 42.85
C ALA A 232 -20.44 27.13 41.67
N GLY A 233 -21.66 26.65 41.91
CA GLY A 233 -22.48 25.93 40.94
C GLY A 233 -22.24 24.42 41.00
N LYS A 234 -23.18 23.64 40.47
CA LYS A 234 -23.17 22.17 40.47
C LYS A 234 -23.74 21.61 39.17
N ALA A 235 -23.32 20.40 38.81
CA ALA A 235 -24.04 19.56 37.87
C ALA A 235 -24.35 18.22 38.55
N TYR A 236 -25.50 17.66 38.21
CA TYR A 236 -26.02 16.43 38.81
C TYR A 236 -26.24 15.41 37.69
N VAL A 237 -25.66 14.23 37.86
CA VAL A 237 -25.86 13.09 36.97
C VAL A 237 -26.84 12.14 37.64
N PHE A 238 -27.86 11.74 36.90
CA PHE A 238 -28.88 10.77 37.30
C PHE A 238 -28.82 9.63 36.31
N PHE A 239 -28.51 8.43 36.80
CA PHE A 239 -28.49 7.27 35.93
C PHE A 239 -29.92 6.83 35.61
N GLY A 240 -30.12 6.44 34.35
CA GLY A 240 -31.32 5.80 33.87
C GLY A 240 -31.57 4.47 34.57
N GLY A 241 -32.73 3.90 34.31
CA GLY A 241 -33.09 2.59 34.82
C GLY A 241 -34.58 2.38 34.99
N THR A 242 -34.97 1.11 35.01
CA THR A 242 -36.37 0.66 35.27
C THR A 242 -37.01 1.22 36.56
N ALA A 243 -36.20 1.72 37.49
CA ALA A 243 -36.66 2.38 38.72
C ALA A 243 -35.87 3.68 38.98
N MET A 244 -35.69 4.49 37.94
CA MET A 244 -35.07 5.82 38.04
C MET A 244 -35.72 6.62 39.17
N ASN A 245 -34.91 7.32 39.96
CA ASN A 245 -35.39 8.12 41.08
C ASN A 245 -34.77 9.52 41.06
N ASN A 246 -35.25 10.41 41.92
CA ASN A 246 -34.85 11.82 41.91
C ASN A 246 -33.64 12.13 42.81
N THR A 247 -32.84 11.13 43.14
CA THR A 247 -31.56 11.28 43.85
C THR A 247 -30.44 11.21 42.82
N ALA A 248 -29.57 12.21 42.78
CA ALA A 248 -28.42 12.20 41.88
C ALA A 248 -27.42 11.10 42.29
N ASP A 249 -26.93 10.36 41.31
CA ASP A 249 -25.92 9.32 41.48
C ASP A 249 -24.51 9.93 41.59
N VAL A 250 -24.23 10.95 40.77
CA VAL A 250 -22.98 11.72 40.82
C VAL A 250 -23.29 13.21 40.92
N VAL A 251 -22.53 13.91 41.78
CA VAL A 251 -22.60 15.37 41.92
C VAL A 251 -21.25 15.97 41.61
N LEU A 252 -21.21 16.80 40.57
CA LEU A 252 -20.03 17.50 40.09
C LEU A 252 -20.02 18.91 40.69
N ASP A 253 -18.94 19.24 41.40
CA ASP A 253 -18.82 20.49 42.14
C ASP A 253 -17.98 21.53 41.40
N GLY A 254 -18.52 22.74 41.25
CA GLY A 254 -17.75 23.87 40.77
C GLY A 254 -16.63 24.26 41.74
N GLU A 255 -15.46 24.63 41.23
CA GLU A 255 -14.30 24.94 42.06
C GLU A 255 -14.36 26.35 42.68
N VAL A 256 -14.96 27.31 41.97
CA VAL A 256 -14.88 28.75 42.31
C VAL A 256 -16.27 29.36 42.48
N VAL A 257 -16.50 30.04 43.60
CA VAL A 257 -17.74 30.78 43.88
C VAL A 257 -17.99 31.84 42.80
N GLY A 258 -19.21 31.87 42.25
CA GLY A 258 -19.59 32.79 41.18
C GLY A 258 -19.01 32.42 39.82
N SER A 259 -18.42 31.23 39.65
CA SER A 259 -17.94 30.76 38.34
C SER A 259 -19.06 30.38 37.37
N CYS A 260 -20.27 30.16 37.88
CA CYS A 260 -21.42 29.64 37.13
C CYS A 260 -21.13 28.25 36.51
N PHE A 261 -20.44 27.37 37.25
CA PHE A 261 -20.35 25.95 36.90
C PHE A 261 -21.75 25.32 36.86
N GLY A 262 -21.99 24.37 35.95
CA GLY A 262 -23.32 23.81 35.71
C GLY A 262 -24.26 24.78 34.99
N GLY A 263 -23.71 25.87 34.45
CA GLY A 263 -24.51 26.77 33.63
C GLY A 263 -24.93 26.10 32.32
N ALA A 264 -24.01 25.35 31.70
CA ALA A 264 -24.26 24.50 30.54
C ALA A 264 -23.76 23.09 30.84
N VAL A 265 -24.52 22.10 30.42
CA VAL A 265 -24.17 20.68 30.53
C VAL A 265 -24.50 19.99 29.21
N CYS A 266 -23.70 19.00 28.84
CA CYS A 266 -23.89 18.16 27.66
C CYS A 266 -23.33 16.77 27.99
N ASN A 267 -24.00 15.72 27.56
CA ASN A 267 -23.38 14.43 27.34
C ASN A 267 -22.59 14.54 26.02
N SER A 268 -21.34 14.10 26.01
CA SER A 268 -20.47 14.17 24.84
C SER A 268 -20.40 12.93 23.97
N GLY A 269 -21.22 11.92 24.24
CA GLY A 269 -20.90 10.59 23.74
C GLY A 269 -19.50 10.17 24.21
N ASP A 270 -18.88 9.23 23.50
CA ASP A 270 -17.60 8.65 23.86
C ASP A 270 -16.44 9.51 23.33
N PHE A 271 -16.21 10.65 23.99
CA PHE A 271 -15.19 11.62 23.59
C PHE A 271 -13.78 11.01 23.66
N ASN A 272 -13.53 10.06 24.57
CA ASN A 272 -12.21 9.48 24.77
C ASN A 272 -11.99 8.13 24.05
N GLY A 273 -13.06 7.46 23.61
CA GLY A 273 -13.02 6.18 22.90
C GLY A 273 -13.00 4.93 23.77
N ASP A 274 -13.47 4.99 25.01
CA ASP A 274 -13.48 3.87 25.97
C ASP A 274 -14.81 3.10 26.03
N GLY A 275 -15.81 3.54 25.26
CA GLY A 275 -17.14 2.95 25.14
C GLY A 275 -18.11 3.40 26.24
N PHE A 276 -17.83 4.48 26.95
CA PHE A 276 -18.75 5.13 27.88
C PHE A 276 -18.99 6.56 27.45
N ASP A 277 -20.23 7.02 27.59
CA ASP A 277 -20.53 8.40 27.28
C ASP A 277 -19.99 9.34 28.37
N ASP A 278 -19.38 10.43 27.94
CA ASP A 278 -18.68 11.37 28.81
C ASP A 278 -19.57 12.57 29.18
N VAL A 279 -19.28 13.22 30.31
CA VAL A 279 -20.05 14.38 30.81
C VAL A 279 -19.25 15.66 30.67
N ILE A 280 -19.86 16.68 30.08
CA ILE A 280 -19.26 18.00 29.91
C ILE A 280 -20.02 19.05 30.70
N VAL A 281 -19.27 19.86 31.44
CA VAL A 281 -19.81 20.98 32.22
C VAL A 281 -19.10 22.29 31.93
N GLY A 282 -19.89 23.33 31.66
CA GLY A 282 -19.41 24.67 31.37
C GLY A 282 -19.37 25.57 32.60
N SER A 283 -18.36 26.44 32.64
CA SER A 283 -18.24 27.54 33.60
C SER A 283 -18.07 28.88 32.86
N TYR A 284 -19.16 29.63 32.83
CA TYR A 284 -19.26 30.85 32.01
C TYR A 284 -18.26 31.92 32.42
N ASN A 285 -18.19 32.22 33.72
CA ASN A 285 -17.36 33.33 34.20
C ASN A 285 -15.86 32.99 34.21
N LEU A 286 -15.50 31.69 34.20
CA LEU A 286 -14.11 31.26 34.06
C LEU A 286 -13.70 31.06 32.61
N ARG A 287 -14.66 30.94 31.67
CA ARG A 287 -14.45 30.52 30.29
C ARG A 287 -13.78 29.15 30.24
N LYS A 288 -14.28 28.23 31.06
CA LYS A 288 -13.79 26.86 31.13
C LYS A 288 -14.86 25.86 30.74
N VAL A 289 -14.40 24.78 30.13
CA VAL A 289 -15.17 23.56 29.91
C VAL A 289 -14.43 22.44 30.63
N TYR A 290 -15.18 21.64 31.35
CA TYR A 290 -14.69 20.51 32.13
C TYR A 290 -15.29 19.23 31.53
N VAL A 291 -14.45 18.26 31.22
CA VAL A 291 -14.86 16.93 30.77
C VAL A 291 -14.60 15.95 31.91
N PHE A 292 -15.59 15.12 32.17
CA PHE A 292 -15.58 14.04 33.15
C PHE A 292 -15.86 12.75 32.40
N TYR A 293 -14.95 11.80 32.47
CA TYR A 293 -15.09 10.56 31.73
C TYR A 293 -16.16 9.67 32.35
N GLY A 294 -16.94 9.05 31.47
CA GLY A 294 -17.96 8.07 31.82
C GLY A 294 -17.36 6.82 32.43
N GLY A 295 -18.24 5.92 32.87
CA GLY A 295 -17.84 4.63 33.40
C GLY A 295 -18.85 4.06 34.38
N THR A 296 -18.82 2.73 34.51
CA THR A 296 -19.61 1.96 35.50
C THR A 296 -19.48 2.46 36.95
N ALA A 297 -18.43 3.21 37.26
CA ALA A 297 -18.21 3.87 38.55
C ALA A 297 -17.67 5.29 38.32
N MET A 298 -18.35 6.07 37.47
CA MET A 298 -18.06 7.48 37.22
C MET A 298 -17.82 8.20 38.55
N ASP A 299 -16.67 8.88 38.66
CA ASP A 299 -16.36 9.72 39.81
C ASP A 299 -16.62 11.20 39.51
N ASN A 300 -16.26 12.08 40.43
CA ASN A 300 -16.46 13.52 40.29
C ASN A 300 -15.15 14.29 40.06
N VAL A 301 -14.11 13.61 39.57
CA VAL A 301 -12.82 14.18 39.23
C VAL A 301 -12.83 14.64 37.79
N VAL A 302 -12.33 15.84 37.55
CA VAL A 302 -12.19 16.38 36.18
C VAL A 302 -11.03 15.66 35.48
N ASP A 303 -11.30 15.12 34.29
CA ASP A 303 -10.28 14.48 33.45
C ASP A 303 -9.61 15.47 32.51
N LEU A 304 -10.41 16.32 31.84
CA LEU A 304 -9.92 17.35 30.93
C LEU A 304 -10.49 18.72 31.29
N THR A 305 -9.65 19.73 31.21
CA THR A 305 -10.09 21.14 31.31
C THR A 305 -9.60 21.91 30.11
N PHE A 306 -10.55 22.50 29.41
CA PHE A 306 -10.31 23.45 28.33
C PHE A 306 -10.59 24.88 28.83
N THR A 307 -9.73 25.83 28.45
CA THR A 307 -9.91 27.25 28.75
C THR A 307 -9.98 28.04 27.46
N GLY A 308 -11.05 28.80 27.29
CA GLY A 308 -11.30 29.57 26.08
C GLY A 308 -10.32 30.72 25.89
N PRO A 309 -10.18 31.22 24.65
CA PRO A 309 -9.31 32.34 24.34
C PRO A 309 -9.55 33.57 25.22
N ALA A 310 -8.46 34.30 25.52
CA ALA A 310 -8.56 35.57 26.23
C ALA A 310 -9.31 36.61 25.38
N GLY A 311 -10.14 37.45 26.02
CA GLY A 311 -10.90 38.50 25.36
C GLY A 311 -12.39 38.18 25.13
N LEU A 312 -12.79 36.91 25.25
CA LEU A 312 -14.19 36.50 25.20
C LEU A 312 -14.95 36.98 26.44
N SER A 313 -15.89 37.89 26.23
CA SER A 313 -16.70 38.49 27.31
C SER A 313 -17.89 37.63 27.74
N GLY A 314 -18.30 36.68 26.89
CA GLY A 314 -19.52 35.88 27.09
C GLY A 314 -19.37 34.53 27.80
N GLY A 315 -18.16 33.98 27.94
CA GLY A 315 -17.99 32.61 28.46
C GLY A 315 -18.52 31.52 27.51
N PHE A 316 -18.32 30.24 27.86
CA PHE A 316 -18.88 29.10 27.11
C PHE A 316 -20.30 28.82 27.55
N ARG A 317 -21.30 29.41 26.88
CA ARG A 317 -22.68 29.43 27.38
C ARG A 317 -23.60 28.35 26.81
N PRO A 318 -23.54 28.04 25.51
CA PRO A 318 -23.97 26.74 25.03
C PRO A 318 -22.78 25.76 24.98
N LEU A 319 -22.97 24.61 25.62
CA LEU A 319 -22.28 23.36 25.32
C LEU A 319 -23.43 22.43 24.95
N THR A 320 -23.50 21.95 23.72
CA THR A 320 -24.75 21.26 23.31
C THR A 320 -24.55 20.30 22.16
N THR A 321 -23.32 19.97 21.78
CA THR A 321 -23.13 18.99 20.72
C THR A 321 -21.85 18.23 20.90
N THR A 322 -22.02 16.95 20.66
CA THR A 322 -21.00 16.04 20.22
C THR A 322 -21.48 15.25 19.03
N GLY A 323 -20.51 14.74 18.30
CA GLY A 323 -20.69 14.04 17.04
C GLY A 323 -19.36 13.98 16.32
N ASP A 324 -19.22 13.03 15.41
CA ASP A 324 -17.99 12.76 14.69
C ASP A 324 -17.84 13.74 13.50
N LEU A 325 -17.56 15.02 13.81
CA LEU A 325 -17.42 16.10 12.81
C LEU A 325 -16.24 15.85 11.89
N ASN A 326 -15.20 15.19 12.40
CA ASN A 326 -13.96 14.93 11.67
C ASN A 326 -13.93 13.52 11.03
N GLY A 327 -14.93 12.69 11.30
CA GLY A 327 -15.16 11.36 10.74
C GLY A 327 -14.06 10.35 11.09
N ASP A 328 -13.48 10.44 12.28
CA ASP A 328 -12.46 9.50 12.78
C ASP A 328 -13.00 8.43 13.74
N GLY A 329 -14.31 8.48 14.00
CA GLY A 329 -15.05 7.53 14.83
C GLY A 329 -15.09 7.89 16.32
N TYR A 330 -14.64 9.09 16.70
CA TYR A 330 -14.77 9.60 18.07
C TYR A 330 -15.67 10.83 18.09
N ASP A 331 -16.40 11.00 19.19
CA ASP A 331 -17.25 12.15 19.35
C ASP A 331 -16.44 13.44 19.61
N ASP A 332 -16.73 14.50 18.85
CA ASP A 332 -16.04 15.79 18.95
C ASP A 332 -16.83 16.81 19.77
N LEU A 333 -16.16 17.60 20.61
CA LEU A 333 -16.80 18.62 21.46
C LEU A 333 -16.96 19.97 20.74
N VAL A 334 -18.17 20.53 20.73
CA VAL A 334 -18.42 21.90 20.28
C VAL A 334 -18.84 22.84 21.42
N ALA A 335 -18.09 23.93 21.59
CA ALA A 335 -18.34 24.95 22.61
C ALA A 335 -18.60 26.33 21.98
N GLY A 336 -19.81 26.87 22.17
CA GLY A 336 -20.17 28.21 21.72
C GLY A 336 -19.80 29.30 22.72
N ALA A 337 -19.30 30.43 22.21
CA ALA A 337 -18.92 31.62 22.97
C ALA A 337 -19.48 32.87 22.29
N PHE A 338 -20.75 33.14 22.54
CA PHE A 338 -21.39 34.34 22.01
C PHE A 338 -20.97 35.60 22.78
N GLU A 339 -20.88 36.73 22.09
CA GLU A 339 -20.65 38.03 22.71
C GLU A 339 -21.90 38.89 22.64
N SER A 340 -22.17 39.70 23.69
CA SER A 340 -23.30 40.63 23.68
C SER A 340 -23.10 41.80 22.70
N ALA A 341 -21.86 42.05 22.26
CA ALA A 341 -21.51 43.02 21.22
C ALA A 341 -20.25 42.55 20.48
N GLY A 342 -20.41 41.94 19.30
CA GLY A 342 -19.33 41.39 18.49
C GLY A 342 -19.79 40.19 17.68
N THR A 343 -18.95 39.67 16.79
CA THR A 343 -19.17 38.38 16.12
C THR A 343 -18.69 37.29 17.06
N GLY A 344 -19.62 36.64 17.77
CA GLY A 344 -19.29 35.50 18.65
C GLY A 344 -18.58 34.36 17.93
N GLN A 345 -18.15 33.33 18.67
CA GLN A 345 -17.34 32.23 18.13
C GLN A 345 -17.91 30.88 18.57
N ALA A 346 -17.56 29.82 17.84
CA ALA A 346 -17.70 28.45 18.32
C ALA A 346 -16.37 27.70 18.12
N PHE A 347 -16.04 26.83 19.06
CA PHE A 347 -14.77 26.11 19.10
C PHE A 347 -15.03 24.62 19.07
N VAL A 348 -14.22 23.88 18.33
CA VAL A 348 -14.26 22.42 18.27
C VAL A 348 -12.97 21.87 18.87
N LEU A 349 -13.13 20.85 19.69
CA LEU A 349 -12.07 19.99 20.19
C LEU A 349 -12.37 18.59 19.68
N PHE A 350 -11.40 17.98 18.99
CA PHE A 350 -11.58 16.65 18.45
C PHE A 350 -11.36 15.57 19.50
N GLY A 351 -12.24 14.58 19.49
CA GLY A 351 -12.21 13.44 20.39
C GLY A 351 -11.08 12.45 20.08
N GLY A 352 -10.94 11.45 20.93
CA GLY A 352 -10.13 10.27 20.70
C GLY A 352 -8.88 10.16 21.58
N PRO A 353 -8.06 9.11 21.38
CA PRO A 353 -7.02 8.70 22.33
C PRO A 353 -5.84 9.68 22.48
N ASN A 354 -5.78 10.70 21.63
CA ASN A 354 -4.78 11.77 21.69
C ASN A 354 -5.41 13.14 21.95
N SER A 355 -6.70 13.21 22.31
CA SER A 355 -7.40 14.46 22.62
C SER A 355 -6.59 15.24 23.65
N ASP A 356 -6.35 16.51 23.37
CA ASP A 356 -5.70 17.42 24.30
C ASP A 356 -6.61 18.61 24.63
N ASN A 357 -6.06 19.63 25.30
CA ASN A 357 -6.84 20.81 25.68
C ASN A 357 -6.66 21.98 24.70
N THR A 358 -6.21 21.69 23.48
CA THR A 358 -6.06 22.69 22.42
C THR A 358 -7.30 22.74 21.54
N ILE A 359 -7.47 23.86 20.84
CA ILE A 359 -8.61 24.09 19.96
C ILE A 359 -8.22 23.59 18.57
N ASP A 360 -8.95 22.62 18.04
CA ASP A 360 -8.72 22.10 16.69
C ASP A 360 -9.35 22.99 15.62
N LYS A 361 -10.55 23.51 15.90
CA LYS A 361 -11.26 24.39 14.96
C LYS A 361 -11.98 25.55 15.62
N THR A 362 -12.08 26.67 14.90
CA THR A 362 -12.82 27.86 15.32
C THR A 362 -13.73 28.34 14.20
N PHE A 363 -15.01 28.52 14.51
CA PHE A 363 -16.02 29.09 13.64
C PHE A 363 -16.34 30.52 14.08
N THR A 364 -16.63 31.38 13.09
CA THR A 364 -17.05 32.77 13.30
C THR A 364 -18.18 33.11 12.35
N GLY A 365 -19.16 33.89 12.80
CA GLY A 365 -20.24 34.41 11.95
C GLY A 365 -19.69 35.21 10.76
N THR A 366 -20.25 34.96 9.57
CA THR A 366 -19.80 35.59 8.31
C THR A 366 -20.66 36.79 7.92
N ILE A 367 -21.86 36.91 8.49
CA ILE A 367 -22.78 38.00 8.23
C ILE A 367 -22.46 39.12 9.22
N GLY A 368 -21.77 40.15 8.74
CA GLY A 368 -21.39 41.30 9.57
C GLY A 368 -22.59 41.92 10.31
N GLY A 369 -22.47 42.10 11.62
CA GLY A 369 -23.53 42.61 12.48
C GLY A 369 -23.25 42.30 13.95
N ALA A 370 -24.10 42.78 14.86
CA ALA A 370 -24.02 42.44 16.29
C ALA A 370 -24.76 41.12 16.61
N GLU A 371 -24.62 40.11 15.75
CA GLU A 371 -25.23 38.79 15.97
C GLU A 371 -24.47 38.00 17.04
N ARG A 372 -25.22 37.26 17.86
CA ARG A 372 -24.65 36.46 18.95
C ARG A 372 -24.26 35.08 18.45
N PHE A 373 -23.36 35.00 17.45
CA PHE A 373 -22.90 33.72 16.90
C PHE A 373 -22.37 32.78 17.99
N GLY A 374 -22.73 31.49 17.91
CA GLY A 374 -22.40 30.52 18.96
C GLY A 374 -23.30 30.65 20.19
N TYR A 375 -24.56 31.07 20.02
CA TYR A 375 -25.56 31.14 21.10
C TYR A 375 -26.23 29.80 21.38
N ALA A 376 -26.42 29.00 20.33
CA ALA A 376 -26.83 27.61 20.39
C ALA A 376 -26.00 26.84 19.36
N THR A 377 -25.72 25.56 19.64
CA THR A 377 -25.01 24.68 18.71
C THR A 377 -25.68 23.31 18.76
N VAL A 378 -25.74 22.56 17.68
CA VAL A 378 -26.16 21.14 17.64
C VAL A 378 -25.43 20.44 16.48
N ALA A 379 -25.14 19.14 16.59
CA ALA A 379 -24.52 18.36 15.54
C ALA A 379 -25.39 17.16 15.16
N GLY A 380 -25.20 16.66 13.94
CA GLY A 380 -25.85 15.47 13.41
C GLY A 380 -25.70 15.39 11.88
N ASP A 381 -25.79 14.20 11.32
CA ASP A 381 -25.60 13.94 9.88
C ASP A 381 -26.80 14.40 9.01
N ILE A 382 -26.80 15.69 8.63
CA ILE A 382 -27.89 16.35 7.87
C ILE A 382 -27.87 15.91 6.40
N ASN A 383 -26.69 15.58 5.87
CA ASN A 383 -26.50 15.23 4.46
C ASN A 383 -26.35 13.70 4.21
N HIS A 384 -26.41 12.89 5.27
CA HIS A 384 -26.26 11.44 5.27
C HIS A 384 -24.95 10.96 4.62
N ASP A 385 -23.85 11.66 4.87
CA ASP A 385 -22.52 11.29 4.37
C ASP A 385 -21.68 10.46 5.36
N GLY A 386 -22.26 10.17 6.53
CA GLY A 386 -21.65 9.36 7.59
C GLY A 386 -20.75 10.18 8.51
N ARG A 387 -20.85 11.51 8.50
CA ARG A 387 -20.17 12.42 9.41
C ARG A 387 -21.18 13.41 9.93
N ASP A 388 -21.00 13.81 11.19
CA ASP A 388 -21.90 14.79 11.74
C ASP A 388 -21.64 16.19 11.17
N ASP A 389 -22.73 16.87 10.85
CA ASP A 389 -22.75 18.26 10.43
C ASP A 389 -22.98 19.15 11.65
N LEU A 390 -22.73 20.46 11.53
CA LEU A 390 -22.83 21.39 12.66
C LEU A 390 -23.81 22.53 12.36
N VAL A 391 -24.80 22.72 13.22
CA VAL A 391 -25.71 23.87 13.19
C VAL A 391 -25.38 24.84 14.32
N ILE A 392 -25.19 26.12 13.98
CA ILE A 392 -24.88 27.18 14.94
C ILE A 392 -25.94 28.30 14.88
N GLY A 393 -26.62 28.50 16.00
CA GLY A 393 -27.54 29.61 16.23
C GLY A 393 -26.80 30.92 16.52
N ALA A 394 -27.23 31.99 15.84
CA ALA A 394 -26.66 33.33 15.93
C ALA A 394 -27.79 34.39 16.00
N PRO A 395 -28.55 34.45 17.10
CA PRO A 395 -29.65 35.39 17.23
C PRO A 395 -29.15 36.83 17.25
N GLY A 396 -29.90 37.74 16.60
CA GLY A 396 -29.61 39.16 16.64
C GLY A 396 -29.78 39.79 18.03
N PRO A 397 -29.43 41.08 18.18
CA PRO A 397 -29.68 41.83 19.41
C PRO A 397 -31.18 41.99 19.69
N LEU A 398 -31.54 41.92 20.97
CA LEU A 398 -32.89 42.23 21.44
C LEU A 398 -33.35 43.62 20.96
N GLY A 399 -34.53 43.69 20.35
CA GLY A 399 -35.22 44.94 20.03
C GLY A 399 -34.79 45.63 18.72
N LEU A 400 -33.93 45.02 17.91
CA LEU A 400 -33.63 45.49 16.55
C LEU A 400 -34.42 44.69 15.50
N PRO A 401 -35.18 45.35 14.60
CA PRO A 401 -35.84 44.66 13.50
C PRO A 401 -34.80 44.17 12.48
N ASN A 402 -34.92 42.90 12.07
CA ASN A 402 -33.99 42.13 11.22
C ASN A 402 -32.72 41.66 11.94
N GLY A 403 -32.78 40.53 12.64
CA GLY A 403 -31.57 39.99 13.24
C GLY A 403 -31.71 38.56 13.74
N GLY A 404 -30.90 37.67 13.17
CA GLY A 404 -30.71 36.30 13.64
C GLY A 404 -30.52 35.32 12.49
N HIS A 405 -29.60 34.39 12.67
CA HIS A 405 -29.25 33.38 11.69
C HIS A 405 -29.12 32.02 12.36
N ALA A 406 -29.31 30.95 11.59
CA ALA A 406 -28.76 29.63 11.91
C ALA A 406 -27.83 29.22 10.77
N TYR A 407 -26.59 28.91 11.11
CA TYR A 407 -25.56 28.50 10.17
C TYR A 407 -25.49 26.98 10.17
N VAL A 408 -25.73 26.36 9.01
CA VAL A 408 -25.58 24.92 8.81
C VAL A 408 -24.25 24.68 8.10
N TYR A 409 -23.33 24.00 8.78
CA TYR A 409 -22.03 23.62 8.29
C TYR A 409 -22.06 22.13 7.98
N LEU A 410 -22.21 21.77 6.69
CA LEU A 410 -22.07 20.39 6.28
C LEU A 410 -20.59 20.03 6.27
N SER A 411 -20.20 19.00 7.01
CA SER A 411 -18.84 18.48 7.03
C SER A 411 -18.46 18.02 5.63
N VAL A 412 -17.17 18.14 5.29
CA VAL A 412 -16.66 17.70 3.99
C VAL A 412 -15.48 16.79 4.24
N GLN A 413 -15.63 15.53 3.84
CA GLN A 413 -14.53 14.60 3.85
C GLN A 413 -13.46 15.04 2.84
N SER A 414 -12.32 15.52 3.34
CA SER A 414 -11.13 15.74 2.53
C SER A 414 -10.76 14.42 1.83
N THR A 415 -10.46 14.47 0.53
CA THR A 415 -10.06 13.30 -0.23
C THR A 415 -8.68 13.48 -0.87
N PHE A 416 -7.95 12.38 -0.99
CA PHE A 416 -6.64 12.31 -1.61
C PHE A 416 -6.63 11.28 -2.73
N THR A 417 -5.83 11.51 -3.76
CA THR A 417 -5.68 10.57 -4.87
C THR A 417 -4.48 9.66 -4.65
N ILE A 418 -4.66 8.37 -4.89
CA ILE A 418 -3.59 7.38 -5.05
C ILE A 418 -3.49 7.07 -6.55
N SER A 419 -2.36 7.40 -7.16
CA SER A 419 -2.16 7.28 -8.61
C SER A 419 -0.84 6.62 -8.97
N GLY A 420 -0.88 5.80 -10.01
CA GLY A 420 0.27 5.04 -10.46
C GLY A 420 0.03 4.41 -11.83
N CYS A 421 0.88 3.47 -12.19
CA CYS A 421 0.71 2.69 -13.42
C CYS A 421 1.16 1.25 -13.21
N VAL A 422 0.66 0.35 -14.05
CA VAL A 422 1.10 -1.04 -14.13
C VAL A 422 1.79 -1.25 -15.48
N SER A 423 3.02 -1.74 -15.46
CA SER A 423 3.81 -1.94 -16.68
C SER A 423 4.76 -3.14 -16.60
N MET A 424 5.44 -3.47 -17.69
CA MET A 424 6.46 -4.51 -17.76
C MET A 424 7.77 -4.06 -17.10
N ILE A 425 8.00 -2.76 -16.94
CA ILE A 425 9.22 -2.17 -16.40
C ILE A 425 8.85 -1.18 -15.30
N LEU A 426 9.23 -1.49 -14.06
CA LEU A 426 8.86 -0.65 -12.91
C LEU A 426 9.31 0.81 -13.09
N GLY A 427 8.37 1.74 -12.98
CA GLY A 427 8.63 3.18 -13.10
C GLY A 427 8.64 3.71 -14.54
N ASP A 428 8.45 2.86 -15.55
CA ASP A 428 8.26 3.27 -16.94
C ASP A 428 6.84 2.93 -17.39
N CYS A 429 6.02 3.97 -17.56
CA CYS A 429 4.65 3.88 -18.04
C CYS A 429 4.55 4.27 -19.53
N GLY A 430 5.67 4.19 -20.26
CA GLY A 430 5.74 4.55 -21.68
C GLY A 430 4.96 3.61 -22.60
N ALA A 431 4.61 4.13 -23.78
CA ALA A 431 3.91 3.38 -24.80
C ALA A 431 4.72 2.13 -25.23
N GLY A 432 4.13 0.94 -25.07
CA GLY A 432 4.73 -0.34 -25.43
C GLY A 432 5.19 -1.21 -24.26
N VAL A 433 5.23 -0.67 -23.03
CA VAL A 433 5.52 -1.44 -21.81
C VAL A 433 4.39 -1.42 -20.79
N SER A 434 3.42 -0.52 -20.90
CA SER A 434 2.25 -0.45 -20.00
C SER A 434 1.24 -1.58 -20.19
N LEU A 435 0.56 -1.96 -19.11
CA LEU A 435 -0.45 -3.02 -19.08
C LEU A 435 -1.83 -2.47 -18.71
N SER A 436 -2.76 -2.54 -19.66
CA SER A 436 -4.16 -2.16 -19.50
C SER A 436 -5.01 -3.31 -18.93
N GLY A 437 -6.11 -2.99 -18.25
CA GLY A 437 -7.07 -3.97 -17.74
C GLY A 437 -6.73 -4.57 -16.37
N VAL A 438 -5.68 -4.08 -15.70
CA VAL A 438 -5.30 -4.56 -14.36
C VAL A 438 -6.21 -3.93 -13.31
N SER A 439 -6.90 -4.76 -12.54
CA SER A 439 -7.78 -4.32 -11.44
C SER A 439 -6.97 -4.08 -10.17
N MET A 440 -7.15 -2.94 -9.54
CA MET A 440 -6.46 -2.56 -8.30
C MET A 440 -7.35 -2.86 -7.09
N ASN A 441 -7.40 -4.14 -6.69
CA ASN A 441 -8.28 -4.59 -5.62
C ASN A 441 -7.86 -3.97 -4.27
N GLY A 442 -8.85 -3.60 -3.47
CA GLY A 442 -8.65 -2.99 -2.16
C GLY A 442 -8.48 -1.46 -2.17
N LEU A 443 -8.34 -0.85 -3.35
CA LEU A 443 -8.56 0.59 -3.51
C LEU A 443 -10.08 0.87 -3.69
N PRO A 444 -10.62 1.97 -3.16
CA PRO A 444 -12.02 2.37 -3.37
C PRO A 444 -12.41 2.38 -4.85
N GLY A 445 -13.55 1.77 -5.17
CA GLY A 445 -14.04 1.63 -6.55
C GLY A 445 -13.28 0.61 -7.41
N THR A 446 -12.22 -0.03 -6.90
CA THR A 446 -11.42 -1.04 -7.62
C THR A 446 -11.00 -0.58 -9.02
N PRO A 447 -10.21 0.51 -9.14
CA PRO A 447 -9.90 1.10 -10.43
C PRO A 447 -9.15 0.11 -11.33
N VAL A 448 -9.44 0.19 -12.62
CA VAL A 448 -8.82 -0.64 -13.66
C VAL A 448 -7.88 0.22 -14.49
N THR A 449 -6.69 -0.28 -14.80
CA THR A 449 -5.72 0.48 -15.60
C THR A 449 -6.24 0.81 -17.00
N ASP A 450 -6.07 2.06 -17.42
CA ASP A 450 -6.47 2.55 -18.74
C ASP A 450 -5.61 1.97 -19.87
N ALA A 451 -5.84 2.40 -21.12
CA ALA A 451 -5.09 1.94 -22.29
C ALA A 451 -3.58 2.22 -22.20
N ASN A 452 -3.17 3.19 -21.38
CA ASN A 452 -1.79 3.58 -21.12
C ASN A 452 -1.24 2.96 -19.82
N GLY A 453 -1.99 2.07 -19.17
CA GLY A 453 -1.62 1.37 -17.94
C GLY A 453 -1.74 2.19 -16.66
N TYR A 454 -2.33 3.38 -16.70
CA TYR A 454 -2.49 4.23 -15.52
C TYR A 454 -3.74 3.87 -14.74
N PHE A 455 -3.64 3.96 -13.40
CA PHE A 455 -4.79 3.91 -12.51
C PHE A 455 -4.78 5.12 -11.59
N THR A 456 -5.98 5.51 -11.14
CA THR A 456 -6.17 6.50 -10.09
C THR A 456 -7.33 6.06 -9.21
N SER A 457 -7.18 6.26 -7.90
CA SER A 457 -8.24 6.06 -6.91
C SER A 457 -8.32 7.29 -6.04
N THR A 458 -9.52 7.72 -5.69
CA THR A 458 -9.73 8.72 -4.64
C THR A 458 -10.00 8.00 -3.33
N VAL A 459 -9.35 8.41 -2.25
CA VAL A 459 -9.50 7.86 -0.90
C VAL A 459 -9.76 8.99 0.09
N PRO A 460 -10.52 8.76 1.17
CA PRO A 460 -10.65 9.71 2.26
C PRO A 460 -9.31 10.09 2.91
N ALA A 461 -9.25 11.28 3.52
CA ALA A 461 -8.20 11.63 4.47
C ALA A 461 -8.16 10.60 5.60
N GLY A 462 -6.96 10.17 5.98
CA GLY A 462 -6.76 9.14 6.99
C GLY A 462 -6.96 7.70 6.52
N TRP A 463 -7.39 7.50 5.27
CA TRP A 463 -7.64 6.16 4.74
C TRP A 463 -6.41 5.25 4.86
N SER A 464 -6.65 4.02 5.28
CA SER A 464 -5.64 2.95 5.34
C SER A 464 -6.17 1.72 4.63
N GLY A 465 -5.32 1.05 3.86
CA GLY A 465 -5.74 -0.13 3.11
C GLY A 465 -4.63 -0.71 2.25
N THR A 466 -4.94 -1.81 1.57
CA THR A 466 -3.96 -2.55 0.75
C THR A 466 -4.42 -2.61 -0.69
N ALA A 467 -3.62 -2.10 -1.63
CA ALA A 467 -3.84 -2.27 -3.06
C ALA A 467 -3.16 -3.53 -3.57
N THR A 468 -3.93 -4.41 -4.22
CA THR A 468 -3.45 -5.67 -4.83
C THR A 468 -3.82 -5.69 -6.32
N PRO A 469 -2.86 -5.54 -7.24
CA PRO A 469 -3.11 -5.64 -8.67
C PRO A 469 -3.52 -7.07 -9.05
N SER A 470 -4.51 -7.18 -9.94
CA SER A 470 -5.01 -8.47 -10.43
C SER A 470 -5.38 -8.40 -11.91
N LEU A 471 -4.85 -9.35 -12.67
CA LEU A 471 -5.24 -9.62 -14.05
C LEU A 471 -5.00 -11.11 -14.30
N GLU A 472 -5.99 -11.80 -14.87
CA GLU A 472 -5.90 -13.24 -15.11
C GLU A 472 -4.64 -13.59 -15.92
N GLY A 473 -3.88 -14.58 -15.43
CA GLY A 473 -2.65 -15.04 -16.05
C GLY A 473 -1.39 -14.30 -15.61
N TYR A 474 -1.49 -13.11 -14.99
CA TYR A 474 -0.33 -12.28 -14.60
C TYR A 474 -0.02 -12.37 -13.09
N LYS A 475 1.24 -12.10 -12.74
CA LYS A 475 1.70 -11.82 -11.37
C LYS A 475 2.40 -10.47 -11.34
N PHE A 476 2.40 -9.81 -10.17
CA PHE A 476 2.88 -8.44 -10.03
C PHE A 476 3.89 -8.25 -8.89
N LEU A 477 4.73 -7.24 -9.02
CA LEU A 477 5.69 -6.78 -8.02
C LEU A 477 5.56 -5.25 -7.80
N PRO A 478 5.44 -4.78 -6.53
CA PRO A 478 5.18 -5.62 -5.36
C PRO A 478 3.85 -6.38 -5.51
N LEU A 479 3.69 -7.51 -4.80
CA LEU A 479 2.45 -8.29 -4.88
C LEU A 479 1.24 -7.46 -4.42
N GLN A 480 1.47 -6.60 -3.42
CA GLN A 480 0.51 -5.65 -2.87
C GLN A 480 1.27 -4.46 -2.28
N LYS A 481 0.58 -3.32 -2.10
CA LYS A 481 1.08 -2.16 -1.36
C LYS A 481 0.12 -1.79 -0.24
N PHE A 482 0.65 -1.58 0.95
CA PHE A 482 -0.12 -1.06 2.08
C PHE A 482 0.04 0.46 2.18
N TYR A 483 -1.08 1.15 2.33
CA TYR A 483 -1.17 2.57 2.60
C TYR A 483 -1.69 2.75 4.02
N ALA A 484 -0.98 3.55 4.81
CA ALA A 484 -1.36 3.85 6.18
C ALA A 484 -1.62 5.35 6.29
N ASN A 485 -2.79 5.72 6.83
CA ASN A 485 -3.17 7.08 7.19
C ASN A 485 -2.85 8.08 6.07
N VAL A 486 -3.51 7.95 4.90
CA VAL A 486 -3.25 8.80 3.74
C VAL A 486 -3.70 10.24 4.01
N GLN A 487 -2.74 11.16 4.11
CA GLN A 487 -2.97 12.58 4.44
C GLN A 487 -2.57 13.55 3.29
N ALA A 488 -2.24 13.00 2.11
CA ALA A 488 -1.87 13.76 0.93
C ALA A 488 -2.02 12.92 -0.34
N ASN A 489 -2.08 13.57 -1.50
CA ASN A 489 -2.06 12.88 -2.80
C ASN A 489 -0.78 12.04 -2.96
N LEU A 490 -0.94 10.75 -3.18
CA LEU A 490 0.13 9.81 -3.48
C LEU A 490 0.22 9.60 -5.00
N SER A 491 1.38 9.90 -5.55
CA SER A 491 1.68 9.71 -6.98
C SER A 491 2.89 8.81 -7.15
N ASN A 492 3.02 8.21 -8.33
CA ASN A 492 4.06 7.23 -8.66
C ASN A 492 3.90 5.90 -7.93
N GLU A 493 2.66 5.50 -7.65
CA GLU A 493 2.32 4.24 -7.01
C GLU A 493 2.35 3.07 -7.99
N HIS A 494 3.53 2.78 -8.54
CA HIS A 494 3.67 1.81 -9.63
C HIS A 494 3.68 0.35 -9.17
N PHE A 495 3.25 -0.51 -10.07
CA PHE A 495 3.43 -1.97 -10.03
C PHE A 495 4.09 -2.41 -11.34
N LYS A 496 4.85 -3.50 -11.30
CA LYS A 496 5.34 -4.16 -12.50
C LYS A 496 4.84 -5.58 -12.62
N VAL A 497 4.76 -6.09 -13.84
CA VAL A 497 4.58 -7.52 -14.09
C VAL A 497 5.82 -8.26 -13.59
N ASP A 498 5.60 -9.30 -12.78
CA ASP A 498 6.65 -10.25 -12.42
C ASP A 498 7.09 -10.99 -13.69
N GLN A 499 8.38 -11.23 -13.91
CA GLN A 499 8.87 -11.85 -15.14
C GLN A 499 9.91 -12.91 -14.84
N ILE A 500 9.96 -13.93 -15.69
CA ILE A 500 10.81 -15.10 -15.49
C ILE A 500 11.61 -15.33 -16.76
N SER A 501 12.92 -15.51 -16.63
CA SER A 501 13.78 -15.72 -17.80
C SER A 501 13.96 -17.21 -18.14
N ILE A 502 14.00 -17.50 -19.44
CA ILE A 502 14.44 -18.78 -20.00
C ILE A 502 15.74 -18.54 -20.76
N SER A 503 16.80 -19.26 -20.39
CA SER A 503 18.13 -19.09 -20.97
C SER A 503 18.79 -20.43 -21.33
N GLY A 504 19.67 -20.39 -22.32
CA GLY A 504 20.39 -21.55 -22.83
C GLY A 504 21.52 -21.16 -23.78
N ILE A 505 22.17 -22.16 -24.35
CA ILE A 505 23.27 -22.02 -25.31
C ILE A 505 22.93 -22.79 -26.58
N ILE A 506 23.22 -22.19 -27.73
CA ILE A 506 23.11 -22.83 -29.04
C ILE A 506 24.50 -23.06 -29.63
N ARG A 507 24.82 -24.33 -29.89
CA ARG A 507 26.13 -24.77 -30.39
C ARG A 507 25.99 -25.72 -31.58
N THR A 508 27.05 -25.86 -32.37
CA THR A 508 27.14 -26.93 -33.36
C THR A 508 27.34 -28.28 -32.69
N GLN A 509 27.16 -29.39 -33.43
CA GLN A 509 27.48 -30.74 -32.94
C GLN A 509 28.97 -30.88 -32.52
N GLY A 510 29.85 -30.01 -33.02
CA GLY A 510 31.26 -29.91 -32.61
C GLY A 510 31.53 -29.00 -31.41
N GLY A 511 30.50 -28.42 -30.79
CA GLY A 511 30.59 -27.57 -29.60
C GLY A 511 30.88 -26.09 -29.85
N LEU A 512 31.02 -25.67 -31.11
CA LEU A 512 31.25 -24.26 -31.47
C LEU A 512 29.97 -23.44 -31.24
N PRO A 513 30.04 -22.26 -30.61
CA PRO A 513 28.88 -21.40 -30.42
C PRO A 513 28.31 -20.90 -31.74
N ILE A 514 26.99 -20.75 -31.82
CA ILE A 514 26.31 -20.16 -32.99
C ILE A 514 25.72 -18.83 -32.57
N GLU A 515 26.33 -17.73 -33.01
CA GLU A 515 25.86 -16.36 -32.77
C GLU A 515 24.69 -15.98 -33.68
N GLY A 516 23.79 -15.10 -33.24
CA GLY A 516 22.71 -14.55 -34.06
C GLY A 516 21.61 -15.55 -34.43
N VAL A 517 21.41 -16.61 -33.64
CA VAL A 517 20.22 -17.48 -33.74
C VAL A 517 19.07 -16.78 -33.03
N ALA A 518 17.95 -16.56 -33.72
CA ALA A 518 16.76 -15.96 -33.12
C ALA A 518 16.01 -17.02 -32.29
N VAL A 519 15.66 -16.68 -31.04
CA VAL A 519 14.96 -17.56 -30.09
C VAL A 519 13.92 -16.74 -29.32
N GLY A 520 12.64 -16.90 -29.65
CA GLY A 520 11.57 -16.07 -29.05
C GLY A 520 11.76 -14.58 -29.38
N SER A 521 11.74 -13.72 -28.36
CA SER A 521 12.04 -12.28 -28.48
C SER A 521 13.54 -11.94 -28.42
N GLY A 522 14.41 -12.92 -28.17
CA GLY A 522 15.86 -12.74 -28.04
C GLY A 522 16.67 -13.37 -29.17
N SER A 523 17.99 -13.24 -29.09
CA SER A 523 18.94 -13.91 -29.99
C SER A 523 20.22 -14.31 -29.28
N THR A 524 20.98 -15.24 -29.85
CA THR A 524 22.26 -15.67 -29.28
C THR A 524 23.37 -14.64 -29.51
N ASN A 525 24.22 -14.43 -28.49
CA ASN A 525 25.43 -13.60 -28.60
C ASN A 525 26.63 -14.38 -29.20
N ALA A 526 27.81 -13.74 -29.29
CA ALA A 526 29.06 -14.35 -29.79
C ALA A 526 29.48 -15.66 -29.09
N LEU A 527 28.99 -15.91 -27.87
CA LEU A 527 29.23 -17.13 -27.10
C LEU A 527 28.12 -18.17 -27.27
N GLY A 528 27.15 -17.91 -28.16
CA GLY A 528 26.00 -18.77 -28.43
C GLY A 528 24.93 -18.72 -27.34
N LYS A 529 25.04 -17.85 -26.33
CA LYS A 529 24.10 -17.77 -25.20
C LYS A 529 22.89 -16.91 -25.57
N TYR A 530 21.70 -17.32 -25.15
CA TYR A 530 20.47 -16.53 -25.26
C TYR A 530 19.75 -16.45 -23.90
N GLU A 531 18.95 -15.40 -23.72
CA GLU A 531 18.01 -15.23 -22.60
C GLU A 531 16.72 -14.58 -23.11
N VAL A 532 15.58 -15.11 -22.70
CA VAL A 532 14.23 -14.64 -23.09
C VAL A 532 13.44 -14.38 -21.82
N TRP A 533 12.94 -13.15 -21.64
CA TRP A 533 12.06 -12.80 -20.53
C TRP A 533 10.61 -13.10 -20.89
N ILE A 534 9.93 -13.80 -20.00
CA ILE A 534 8.56 -14.24 -20.22
C ILE A 534 7.73 -13.77 -19.03
N PRO A 535 6.63 -13.04 -19.27
CA PRO A 535 5.62 -12.83 -18.25
C PRO A 535 5.03 -14.20 -17.85
N PRO A 536 4.69 -14.42 -16.57
CA PRO A 536 3.69 -15.42 -16.24
C PRO A 536 2.43 -15.04 -17.03
N MET A 537 2.01 -15.93 -17.92
CA MET A 537 0.78 -15.82 -18.71
C MET A 537 0.02 -17.14 -18.62
N PHE A 538 -1.30 -17.10 -18.85
CA PHE A 538 -2.11 -18.30 -19.10
C PHE A 538 -2.48 -18.37 -20.59
N PRO A 539 -2.37 -19.53 -21.27
CA PRO A 539 -1.93 -20.83 -20.75
C PRO A 539 -0.43 -20.84 -20.41
N PRO A 540 0.01 -21.67 -19.45
CA PRO A 540 1.36 -21.59 -18.89
C PRO A 540 2.44 -22.12 -19.84
N VAL A 541 2.15 -22.36 -21.12
CA VAL A 541 3.09 -23.03 -22.04
C VAL A 541 3.68 -22.03 -23.03
N VAL A 542 5.00 -21.84 -22.98
CA VAL A 542 5.74 -21.05 -23.98
C VAL A 542 6.59 -21.96 -24.83
N THR A 543 6.54 -21.78 -26.15
CA THR A 543 7.34 -22.56 -27.11
C THR A 543 8.44 -21.70 -27.72
N LEU A 544 9.70 -22.09 -27.53
CA LEU A 544 10.86 -21.45 -28.14
C LEU A 544 11.29 -22.25 -29.37
N THR A 545 11.39 -21.57 -30.52
CA THR A 545 11.82 -22.13 -31.80
C THR A 545 13.08 -21.40 -32.28
N PRO A 546 14.28 -22.01 -32.23
CA PRO A 546 15.49 -21.41 -32.75
C PRO A 546 15.46 -21.33 -34.28
N THR A 547 15.81 -20.18 -34.85
CA THR A 547 15.86 -19.99 -36.31
C THR A 547 17.14 -19.28 -36.77
N LYS A 548 17.79 -19.85 -37.79
CA LYS A 548 18.97 -19.28 -38.48
C LYS A 548 19.17 -19.98 -39.83
N SER A 549 19.35 -19.22 -40.91
CA SER A 549 19.59 -19.77 -42.25
C SER A 549 20.86 -20.62 -42.30
N GLY A 550 20.81 -21.76 -43.00
CA GLY A 550 21.93 -22.70 -43.16
C GLY A 550 22.11 -23.69 -41.99
N TYR A 551 21.23 -23.69 -41.00
CA TYR A 551 21.25 -24.58 -39.84
C TYR A 551 19.90 -25.25 -39.61
N ILE A 552 19.93 -26.51 -39.20
CA ILE A 552 18.78 -27.24 -38.65
C ILE A 552 19.04 -27.43 -37.16
N PHE A 553 18.07 -27.11 -36.31
CA PHE A 553 18.21 -27.20 -34.86
C PHE A 553 17.53 -28.45 -34.30
N ASP A 554 18.19 -29.07 -33.33
CA ASP A 554 17.70 -30.22 -32.56
C ASP A 554 17.76 -29.92 -31.05
N PRO A 555 16.65 -30.02 -30.31
CA PRO A 555 15.29 -30.18 -30.83
C PRO A 555 14.85 -28.97 -31.69
N PRO A 556 13.93 -29.13 -32.66
CA PRO A 556 13.51 -28.02 -33.54
C PRO A 556 12.74 -26.93 -32.79
N GLN A 557 12.13 -27.27 -31.66
CA GLN A 557 11.48 -26.36 -30.72
C GLN A 557 11.42 -27.01 -29.33
N ARG A 558 11.24 -26.21 -28.29
CA ARG A 558 10.97 -26.69 -26.92
C ARG A 558 9.80 -25.92 -26.32
N SER A 559 8.91 -26.62 -25.64
CA SER A 559 7.79 -26.04 -24.91
C SER A 559 8.03 -26.14 -23.41
N TYR A 560 7.79 -25.05 -22.69
CA TYR A 560 8.03 -24.92 -21.26
C TYR A 560 6.76 -24.53 -20.53
N TYR A 561 6.49 -25.19 -19.41
CA TYR A 561 5.52 -24.71 -18.44
C TYR A 561 6.16 -23.62 -17.61
N VAL A 562 5.65 -22.38 -17.67
CA VAL A 562 6.16 -21.22 -16.92
C VAL A 562 6.13 -21.53 -15.44
N GLN A 563 7.32 -21.71 -14.85
CA GLN A 563 7.56 -21.96 -13.43
C GLN A 563 7.86 -20.65 -12.73
N SER A 564 7.73 -20.56 -11.40
CA SER A 564 8.04 -19.37 -10.59
C SER A 564 9.54 -19.07 -10.41
N VAL A 565 10.43 -19.72 -11.17
CA VAL A 565 11.89 -19.54 -11.11
C VAL A 565 12.49 -19.52 -12.52
N PRO A 566 13.61 -18.78 -12.73
CA PRO A 566 14.28 -18.77 -14.03
C PRO A 566 14.69 -20.18 -14.50
N MET A 567 14.47 -20.48 -15.77
CA MET A 567 14.87 -21.75 -16.38
C MET A 567 16.17 -21.58 -17.15
N THR A 568 17.22 -22.21 -16.69
CA THR A 568 18.55 -22.14 -17.32
C THR A 568 18.87 -23.45 -18.06
N ASN A 569 19.93 -23.47 -18.87
CA ASN A 569 20.41 -24.64 -19.62
C ASN A 569 19.42 -25.20 -20.64
N GLN A 570 18.63 -24.33 -21.26
CA GLN A 570 17.68 -24.69 -22.28
C GLN A 570 18.33 -24.74 -23.66
N ASP A 571 19.23 -25.72 -23.85
CA ASP A 571 20.14 -25.71 -24.99
C ASP A 571 19.53 -26.29 -26.28
N PHE A 572 20.07 -25.83 -27.41
CA PHE A 572 19.79 -26.34 -28.77
C PHE A 572 21.09 -26.68 -29.50
N VAL A 573 21.04 -27.68 -30.39
CA VAL A 573 22.18 -28.05 -31.24
C VAL A 573 21.86 -27.70 -32.69
N GLY A 574 22.68 -26.86 -33.33
CA GLY A 574 22.56 -26.50 -34.74
C GLY A 574 23.46 -27.34 -35.64
N THR A 575 22.87 -28.05 -36.60
CA THR A 575 23.59 -28.82 -37.62
C THR A 575 23.62 -28.02 -38.93
N PRO A 576 24.81 -27.69 -39.47
CA PRO A 576 24.93 -27.08 -40.79
C PRO A 576 24.33 -27.99 -41.86
N THR A 577 23.61 -27.42 -42.82
CA THR A 577 22.93 -28.20 -43.87
C THR A 577 23.87 -28.80 -44.95
N SER A 578 25.19 -28.70 -44.81
CA SER A 578 26.20 -29.33 -45.68
C SER A 578 27.44 -29.81 -44.90
N ALA A 579 27.98 -30.99 -45.23
CA ALA A 579 29.13 -31.59 -44.55
C ALA A 579 30.44 -30.81 -44.82
N PRO A 580 31.28 -30.51 -43.80
CA PRO A 580 32.54 -29.80 -44.01
C PRO A 580 33.58 -30.66 -44.74
N GLY A 581 33.99 -30.26 -45.96
CA GLY A 581 35.17 -30.80 -46.65
C GLY A 581 34.92 -31.65 -47.91
N SER A 582 33.68 -31.83 -48.35
CA SER A 582 33.37 -32.46 -49.65
C SER A 582 33.58 -31.49 -50.83
N PHE A 583 34.06 -31.98 -51.97
CA PHE A 583 34.35 -31.16 -53.17
C PHE A 583 33.12 -30.86 -54.06
N GLU A 584 31.91 -31.08 -53.54
CA GLU A 584 30.65 -30.97 -54.29
C GLU A 584 30.35 -29.54 -54.77
N THR A 585 30.83 -28.54 -54.00
CA THR A 585 30.66 -27.10 -54.28
C THR A 585 31.88 -26.44 -54.96
N GLY A 586 33.00 -27.15 -55.13
CA GLY A 586 34.22 -26.62 -55.79
C GLY A 586 35.50 -26.70 -54.93
N LEU A 587 36.56 -26.01 -55.36
CA LEU A 587 37.88 -25.96 -54.69
C LEU A 587 38.12 -24.66 -53.90
N GLU A 588 37.11 -23.81 -53.70
CA GLU A 588 37.27 -22.44 -53.16
C GLU A 588 37.97 -22.41 -51.78
N ASP A 589 37.79 -23.46 -50.98
CA ASP A 589 38.40 -23.62 -49.65
C ASP A 589 39.80 -24.28 -49.66
N TRP A 590 40.34 -24.62 -50.82
CA TRP A 590 41.55 -25.44 -50.97
C TRP A 590 42.64 -24.73 -51.76
N THR A 591 43.86 -24.80 -51.25
CA THR A 591 45.03 -24.17 -51.86
C THR A 591 46.01 -25.22 -52.36
N SER A 592 46.35 -25.16 -53.65
CA SER A 592 47.49 -25.90 -54.22
C SER A 592 48.67 -24.95 -54.47
N SER A 593 49.88 -25.36 -54.11
CA SER A 593 51.10 -24.58 -54.37
C SER A 593 52.32 -25.47 -54.63
N GLY A 594 53.38 -24.87 -55.17
CA GLY A 594 54.53 -25.60 -55.70
C GLY A 594 54.27 -26.08 -57.13
N CYS A 595 54.78 -27.26 -57.49
CA CYS A 595 54.63 -27.85 -58.83
C CYS A 595 53.36 -28.69 -59.00
N ALA A 596 52.22 -28.20 -58.52
CA ALA A 596 50.94 -28.90 -58.65
C ALA A 596 49.82 -27.95 -59.07
N ILE A 597 48.89 -28.49 -59.86
CA ILE A 597 47.63 -27.85 -60.24
C ILE A 597 46.48 -28.72 -59.74
N ALA A 598 45.55 -28.11 -58.99
CA ALA A 598 44.32 -28.76 -58.57
C ALA A 598 43.18 -28.48 -59.56
N SER A 599 42.32 -29.48 -59.77
CA SER A 599 41.12 -29.39 -60.60
C SER A 599 40.02 -30.27 -60.02
N ILE A 600 38.75 -29.95 -60.33
CA ILE A 600 37.62 -30.83 -60.02
C ILE A 600 37.45 -31.85 -61.13
N VAL A 601 37.28 -33.13 -60.77
CA VAL A 601 36.97 -34.22 -61.69
C VAL A 601 35.72 -34.98 -61.24
N ASN A 602 34.97 -35.50 -62.20
CA ASN A 602 33.74 -36.27 -61.93
C ASN A 602 33.99 -37.77 -61.65
N GLN A 603 35.24 -38.15 -61.38
CA GLN A 603 35.65 -39.51 -61.01
C GLN A 603 36.15 -39.50 -59.56
N GLY A 604 35.21 -39.38 -58.63
CA GLY A 604 35.45 -39.57 -57.21
C GLY A 604 35.43 -41.04 -56.79
N CYS A 605 35.76 -41.28 -55.53
CA CYS A 605 35.76 -42.61 -54.94
C CYS A 605 34.34 -43.07 -54.60
N ASN A 606 33.53 -42.16 -54.08
CA ASN A 606 32.13 -42.41 -53.68
C ASN A 606 31.17 -41.26 -54.04
N SER A 607 31.66 -40.13 -54.55
CA SER A 607 30.92 -38.87 -54.74
C SER A 607 30.96 -38.39 -56.20
N ALA A 608 30.12 -37.41 -56.56
CA ALA A 608 30.00 -36.94 -57.95
C ALA A 608 31.20 -36.07 -58.37
N LYS A 609 31.98 -35.55 -57.42
CA LYS A 609 33.13 -34.65 -57.65
C LYS A 609 34.27 -34.91 -56.67
N ALA A 610 35.49 -34.98 -57.18
CA ALA A 610 36.72 -35.13 -56.40
C ALA A 610 37.80 -34.13 -56.85
N ALA A 611 38.78 -33.87 -55.97
CA ALA A 611 39.92 -33.03 -56.30
C ALA A 611 41.04 -33.84 -56.92
N LYS A 612 41.38 -33.57 -58.19
CA LYS A 612 42.55 -34.12 -58.88
C LYS A 612 43.72 -33.15 -58.82
N ILE A 613 44.84 -33.60 -58.25
CA ILE A 613 46.09 -32.86 -58.14
C ILE A 613 47.08 -33.41 -59.17
N SER A 614 47.44 -32.60 -60.16
CA SER A 614 48.38 -32.99 -61.22
C SER A 614 49.74 -32.34 -60.99
N ILE A 615 50.80 -33.15 -61.03
CA ILE A 615 52.19 -32.72 -60.84
C ILE A 615 52.76 -32.24 -62.17
N THR A 616 53.11 -30.96 -62.23
CA THR A 616 53.50 -30.27 -63.48
C THR A 616 54.99 -30.03 -63.64
N GLY A 617 55.79 -30.20 -62.58
CA GLY A 617 57.25 -29.99 -62.59
C GLY A 617 58.02 -31.19 -62.05
N LYS A 618 59.29 -31.30 -62.47
CA LYS A 618 60.23 -32.33 -62.00
C LYS A 618 61.09 -31.80 -60.85
N ASN A 619 61.37 -32.63 -59.85
CA ASN A 619 62.26 -32.32 -58.71
C ASN A 619 61.82 -31.11 -57.86
N CYS A 620 60.52 -30.93 -57.66
CA CYS A 620 59.98 -29.86 -56.83
C CYS A 620 58.88 -30.35 -55.90
N ASN A 621 58.77 -29.69 -54.75
CA ASN A 621 57.72 -29.97 -53.77
C ASN A 621 56.38 -29.44 -54.29
N ALA A 622 55.33 -30.22 -54.05
CA ALA A 622 53.95 -29.84 -54.31
C ALA A 622 53.14 -30.04 -53.04
N GLN A 623 52.17 -29.16 -52.77
CA GLN A 623 51.26 -29.30 -51.64
C GLN A 623 49.83 -28.95 -52.01
N PHE A 624 48.90 -29.64 -51.35
CA PHE A 624 47.46 -29.40 -51.39
C PHE A 624 46.96 -29.31 -49.95
N PHE A 625 46.31 -28.22 -49.58
CA PHE A 625 45.91 -28.00 -48.19
C PHE A 625 44.65 -27.15 -48.04
N LYS A 626 43.99 -27.32 -46.89
CA LYS A 626 42.94 -26.43 -46.38
C LYS A 626 43.39 -25.88 -45.02
N HIS A 627 43.04 -24.62 -44.74
CA HIS A 627 43.32 -23.98 -43.46
C HIS A 627 42.06 -23.30 -42.89
N GLY A 628 42.16 -22.59 -41.77
CA GLY A 628 41.05 -21.85 -41.16
C GLY A 628 40.24 -22.62 -40.12
N PHE A 629 40.78 -23.69 -39.55
CA PHE A 629 40.15 -24.44 -38.45
C PHE A 629 41.03 -24.48 -37.21
N SER A 630 40.42 -24.57 -36.03
CA SER A 630 41.16 -24.57 -34.76
C SER A 630 41.46 -25.97 -34.24
N ILE A 631 42.63 -26.13 -33.61
CA ILE A 631 43.08 -27.36 -32.94
C ILE A 631 43.47 -27.01 -31.50
N GLU A 632 42.98 -27.79 -30.53
CA GLU A 632 43.20 -27.63 -29.10
C GLU A 632 44.18 -28.70 -28.57
N ARG A 633 45.25 -28.27 -27.89
CA ARG A 633 46.24 -29.13 -27.23
C ARG A 633 45.55 -30.14 -26.31
N GLY A 634 45.98 -31.40 -26.40
CA GLY A 634 45.48 -32.50 -25.57
C GLY A 634 44.16 -33.11 -26.05
N LYS A 635 43.48 -32.54 -27.05
CA LYS A 635 42.29 -33.15 -27.65
C LYS A 635 42.67 -34.14 -28.76
N ARG A 636 41.86 -35.19 -28.92
CA ARG A 636 42.00 -36.18 -29.99
C ARG A 636 41.23 -35.72 -31.22
N TYR A 637 41.84 -35.89 -32.39
CA TYR A 637 41.27 -35.59 -33.68
C TYR A 637 41.41 -36.79 -34.62
N ARG A 638 40.49 -36.90 -35.56
CA ARG A 638 40.49 -37.91 -36.61
C ARG A 638 40.44 -37.23 -37.97
N VAL A 639 41.36 -37.60 -38.84
CA VAL A 639 41.37 -37.22 -40.25
C VAL A 639 40.91 -38.42 -41.07
N LYS A 640 39.93 -38.20 -41.95
CA LYS A 640 39.43 -39.19 -42.91
C LYS A 640 39.55 -38.63 -44.32
N PHE A 641 39.91 -39.47 -45.28
CA PHE A 641 39.84 -39.14 -46.70
C PHE A 641 39.90 -40.41 -47.54
N ASN A 642 39.44 -40.30 -48.78
CA ASN A 642 39.64 -41.29 -49.82
C ASN A 642 40.68 -40.78 -50.81
N ALA A 643 41.60 -41.64 -51.24
CA ALA A 643 42.61 -41.26 -52.22
C ALA A 643 43.11 -42.41 -53.10
N TRP A 644 43.63 -42.06 -54.27
CA TRP A 644 44.46 -42.91 -55.13
C TRP A 644 45.47 -42.05 -55.90
N SER A 645 46.42 -42.68 -56.57
CA SER A 645 47.33 -41.98 -57.48
C SER A 645 47.59 -42.76 -58.76
N SER A 646 48.17 -42.09 -59.75
CA SER A 646 48.52 -42.70 -61.04
C SER A 646 49.52 -43.86 -60.94
N ARG A 647 50.25 -44.00 -59.84
CA ARG A 647 51.36 -44.97 -59.67
C ARG A 647 51.47 -45.60 -58.27
N GLY A 648 50.58 -45.27 -57.34
CA GLY A 648 50.62 -45.78 -55.95
C GLY A 648 51.66 -45.12 -55.04
N GLU A 649 52.27 -44.00 -55.44
CA GLU A 649 53.35 -43.34 -54.70
C GLU A 649 52.90 -42.71 -53.36
N ASP A 650 53.85 -42.63 -52.42
CA ASP A 650 53.63 -42.09 -51.08
C ASP A 650 53.43 -40.57 -51.06
N MET A 651 52.67 -40.10 -50.07
CA MET A 651 52.54 -38.68 -49.72
C MET A 651 52.75 -38.44 -48.22
N GLN A 652 53.03 -37.21 -47.83
CA GLN A 652 53.13 -36.82 -46.41
C GLN A 652 51.89 -36.05 -45.96
N LEU A 653 51.17 -36.59 -44.98
CA LEU A 653 50.02 -35.98 -44.33
C LEU A 653 50.47 -35.27 -43.06
N THR A 654 50.23 -33.96 -42.98
CA THR A 654 50.62 -33.14 -41.83
C THR A 654 49.50 -32.21 -41.38
N VAL A 655 49.41 -31.97 -40.07
CA VAL A 655 48.63 -30.87 -39.49
C VAL A 655 49.59 -29.93 -38.77
N LEU A 656 49.59 -28.66 -39.17
CA LEU A 656 50.52 -27.62 -38.69
C LEU A 656 49.82 -26.25 -38.64
N PRO A 657 50.34 -25.25 -37.91
CA PRO A 657 49.81 -23.89 -37.99
C PRO A 657 50.02 -23.33 -39.41
N HIS A 658 49.04 -22.58 -39.93
CA HIS A 658 49.02 -22.11 -41.32
C HIS A 658 50.27 -21.30 -41.71
N ASN A 659 50.75 -20.43 -40.82
CA ASN A 659 51.87 -19.51 -41.07
C ASN A 659 53.16 -19.84 -40.29
N ALA A 660 53.29 -21.05 -39.73
CA ALA A 660 54.49 -21.45 -38.98
C ALA A 660 55.23 -22.60 -39.69
N SER A 661 56.57 -22.52 -39.73
CA SER A 661 57.43 -23.51 -40.39
C SER A 661 57.76 -24.73 -39.53
N THR A 662 57.63 -24.67 -38.21
CA THR A 662 57.74 -25.80 -37.25
C THR A 662 57.18 -25.40 -35.87
N PRO A 663 56.77 -26.36 -35.01
CA PRO A 663 56.54 -27.79 -35.26
C PRO A 663 55.04 -28.15 -35.51
N ASN A 664 54.81 -29.32 -36.10
CA ASN A 664 53.45 -29.86 -36.37
C ASN A 664 52.61 -29.96 -35.08
N VAL A 665 51.29 -29.85 -35.21
CA VAL A 665 50.34 -29.91 -34.07
C VAL A 665 49.85 -31.32 -33.74
N GLY A 666 50.64 -32.34 -34.10
CA GLY A 666 50.45 -33.73 -33.63
C GLY A 666 50.31 -34.79 -34.72
N LEU A 667 49.91 -34.43 -35.95
CA LEU A 667 49.86 -35.37 -37.08
C LEU A 667 50.99 -35.08 -38.07
N ASP A 668 51.86 -36.07 -38.26
CA ASP A 668 52.87 -36.13 -39.32
C ASP A 668 53.09 -37.59 -39.71
N ARG A 669 52.59 -37.98 -40.88
CA ARG A 669 52.58 -39.37 -41.34
C ARG A 669 52.90 -39.44 -42.83
N ARG A 670 53.80 -40.36 -43.19
CA ARG A 670 53.92 -40.83 -44.55
C ARG A 670 52.78 -41.81 -44.83
N VAL A 671 52.01 -41.55 -45.87
CA VAL A 671 50.84 -42.33 -46.30
C VAL A 671 51.21 -43.00 -47.62
N ASP A 672 51.36 -44.32 -47.58
CA ASP A 672 51.51 -45.15 -48.78
C ASP A 672 50.11 -45.35 -49.40
N LEU A 673 49.97 -44.90 -50.65
CA LEU A 673 48.71 -45.06 -51.37
C LEU A 673 48.58 -46.47 -51.97
N GLY A 674 49.71 -47.13 -52.28
CA GLY A 674 49.86 -48.56 -52.61
C GLY A 674 49.05 -49.09 -53.79
N THR A 675 48.24 -48.25 -54.42
CA THR A 675 47.17 -48.66 -55.33
C THR A 675 46.89 -47.59 -56.38
N THR A 676 46.43 -48.03 -57.56
CA THR A 676 45.86 -47.18 -58.61
C THR A 676 44.33 -47.20 -58.60
N SER A 677 43.72 -47.85 -57.60
CA SER A 677 42.28 -47.95 -57.29
C SER A 677 41.97 -47.19 -55.99
N CYS A 678 40.77 -46.65 -55.80
CA CYS A 678 40.52 -45.81 -54.62
C CYS A 678 40.56 -46.60 -53.30
N ALA A 679 41.20 -46.01 -52.28
CA ALA A 679 41.24 -46.53 -50.91
C ALA A 679 40.86 -45.44 -49.88
N SER A 680 40.35 -45.88 -48.72
CA SER A 680 39.99 -45.02 -47.59
C SER A 680 41.07 -45.02 -46.51
N TYR A 681 41.40 -43.83 -46.01
CA TYR A 681 42.42 -43.62 -45.00
C TYR A 681 41.83 -42.93 -43.78
N THR A 682 42.22 -43.39 -42.60
CA THR A 682 41.80 -42.81 -41.32
C THR A 682 42.99 -42.72 -40.37
N PHE A 683 43.24 -41.53 -39.85
CA PHE A 683 44.33 -41.28 -38.90
C PHE A 683 43.79 -40.54 -37.68
N GLU A 684 44.13 -41.02 -36.49
CA GLU A 684 43.86 -40.32 -35.25
C GLU A 684 45.15 -39.77 -34.64
N PHE A 685 45.07 -38.58 -34.05
CA PHE A 685 46.18 -37.97 -33.33
C PHE A 685 45.68 -37.16 -32.13
N THR A 686 46.53 -37.02 -31.13
CA THR A 686 46.32 -36.09 -30.03
C THR A 686 47.11 -34.82 -30.32
N ALA A 687 46.46 -33.67 -30.24
CA ALA A 687 47.08 -32.40 -30.57
C ALA A 687 48.16 -32.01 -29.55
N THR A 688 49.32 -31.61 -30.04
CA THR A 688 50.49 -31.26 -29.19
C THR A 688 50.56 -29.77 -28.85
N ALA A 689 49.84 -28.92 -29.58
CA ALA A 689 49.79 -27.47 -29.38
C ALA A 689 48.43 -26.89 -29.79
N ASN A 690 48.12 -25.69 -29.31
CA ASN A 690 46.95 -24.92 -29.72
C ASN A 690 47.25 -24.17 -31.03
N THR A 691 46.30 -24.15 -31.96
CA THR A 691 46.33 -23.23 -33.10
C THR A 691 44.92 -22.86 -33.52
N ASN A 692 44.68 -21.58 -33.77
CA ASN A 692 43.36 -21.08 -34.17
C ASN A 692 43.19 -21.09 -35.70
N ASP A 693 44.30 -21.22 -36.45
CA ASP A 693 44.36 -21.33 -37.91
C ASP A 693 45.31 -22.48 -38.29
N ALA A 694 44.82 -23.72 -38.10
CA ALA A 694 45.53 -24.93 -38.49
C ALA A 694 45.37 -25.19 -39.99
N ARG A 695 46.39 -25.82 -40.57
CA ARG A 695 46.45 -26.28 -41.95
C ARG A 695 46.50 -27.81 -41.97
N LEU A 696 45.54 -28.45 -42.63
CA LEU A 696 45.61 -29.87 -43.03
C LEU A 696 46.29 -29.93 -44.40
N ARG A 697 47.51 -30.50 -44.45
CA ARG A 697 48.37 -30.49 -45.64
C ARG A 697 48.71 -31.89 -46.12
N PHE A 698 48.51 -32.10 -47.42
CA PHE A 698 49.04 -33.21 -48.21
C PHE A 698 50.26 -32.69 -48.97
N LEU A 699 51.44 -33.24 -48.69
CA LEU A 699 52.72 -32.81 -49.23
C LEU A 699 53.36 -33.93 -50.06
N PHE A 700 53.89 -33.59 -51.23
CA PHE A 700 54.55 -34.51 -52.15
C PHE A 700 56.01 -34.03 -52.32
N THR A 701 56.98 -34.78 -51.78
CA THR A 701 58.41 -34.43 -51.75
C THR A 701 59.25 -35.29 -52.69
N TYR A 702 60.24 -34.66 -53.36
CA TYR A 702 61.40 -35.25 -54.06
C TYR A 702 61.23 -36.46 -55.02
N MET A 703 60.01 -36.90 -55.36
CA MET A 703 59.75 -37.95 -56.36
C MET A 703 58.75 -37.52 -57.45
N SER A 704 58.47 -36.23 -57.58
CA SER A 704 57.62 -35.66 -58.64
C SER A 704 58.27 -35.84 -60.01
N THR A 705 57.69 -36.71 -60.83
CA THR A 705 57.97 -36.77 -62.26
C THR A 705 56.78 -36.16 -62.98
N THR A 706 57.03 -35.30 -63.98
CA THR A 706 55.97 -34.63 -64.74
C THR A 706 54.97 -35.66 -65.28
N GLY A 707 53.67 -35.45 -65.02
CA GLY A 707 52.59 -36.35 -65.46
C GLY A 707 51.96 -37.23 -64.37
N TYR A 708 52.46 -37.18 -63.13
CA TYR A 708 51.84 -37.87 -61.99
C TYR A 708 50.61 -37.13 -61.48
N TRP A 709 49.62 -37.87 -60.97
CA TRP A 709 48.44 -37.26 -60.36
C TRP A 709 47.93 -38.06 -59.17
N TYR A 710 47.22 -37.34 -58.29
CA TYR A 710 46.53 -37.84 -57.11
C TYR A 710 45.06 -37.39 -57.18
N VAL A 711 44.15 -38.19 -56.63
CA VAL A 711 42.76 -37.73 -56.43
C VAL A 711 42.40 -37.89 -54.97
N PHE A 712 41.72 -36.89 -54.43
CA PHE A 712 41.21 -36.84 -53.06
C PHE A 712 39.71 -36.66 -53.07
N ASP A 713 39.04 -37.40 -52.20
CA ASP A 713 37.59 -37.35 -52.03
C ASP A 713 37.24 -37.51 -50.53
N ASN A 714 36.07 -37.00 -50.14
CA ASN A 714 35.50 -37.09 -48.80
C ASN A 714 36.49 -36.75 -47.66
N VAL A 715 37.22 -35.63 -47.81
CA VAL A 715 38.22 -35.22 -46.82
C VAL A 715 37.52 -34.57 -45.63
N SER A 716 37.76 -35.07 -44.43
CA SER A 716 37.27 -34.47 -43.19
C SER A 716 38.29 -34.55 -42.07
N ILE A 717 38.20 -33.57 -41.16
CA ILE A 717 38.89 -33.58 -39.88
C ILE A 717 37.86 -33.31 -38.78
N GLU A 718 37.76 -34.21 -37.82
CA GLU A 718 36.74 -34.16 -36.76
C GLU A 718 37.40 -34.36 -35.38
N ARG A 719 36.84 -33.73 -34.35
CA ARG A 719 37.24 -33.97 -32.96
C ARG A 719 36.68 -35.31 -32.50
N VAL A 720 37.53 -36.15 -31.91
CA VAL A 720 37.12 -37.42 -31.31
C VAL A 720 36.79 -37.16 -29.84
N LEU A 721 35.50 -37.26 -29.50
CA LEU A 721 35.04 -37.17 -28.12
C LEU A 721 35.38 -38.46 -27.36
N PRO A 722 35.65 -38.40 -26.04
CA PRO A 722 35.72 -39.59 -25.20
C PRO A 722 34.40 -40.38 -25.31
N LYS A 723 34.46 -41.72 -25.22
CA LYS A 723 33.23 -42.52 -25.12
C LYS A 723 32.54 -42.22 -23.79
N GLU A 724 31.21 -42.07 -23.85
CA GLU A 724 30.29 -41.79 -22.74
C GLU A 724 30.58 -42.68 -21.51
N GLY A 725 30.82 -42.07 -20.34
CA GLY A 725 31.03 -42.84 -19.11
C GLY A 725 31.62 -42.15 -17.86
N GLU A 726 32.14 -40.91 -17.93
CA GLU A 726 32.64 -40.21 -16.73
C GLU A 726 31.96 -38.83 -16.59
N SER A 727 31.02 -38.72 -15.64
CA SER A 727 30.32 -37.48 -15.30
C SER A 727 30.98 -36.83 -14.08
N MET A 728 31.21 -35.51 -14.17
CA MET A 728 31.67 -34.68 -13.06
C MET A 728 30.46 -34.31 -12.19
N VAL A 729 30.42 -34.82 -10.97
CA VAL A 729 29.32 -34.57 -10.02
C VAL A 729 29.32 -33.08 -9.64
N VAL A 730 28.22 -32.37 -9.93
CA VAL A 730 28.02 -30.98 -9.47
C VAL A 730 27.50 -31.03 -8.02
N PRO A 731 28.15 -30.35 -7.06
CA PRO A 731 27.68 -30.29 -5.68
C PRO A 731 26.29 -29.66 -5.57
N THR A 732 25.44 -30.16 -4.69
CA THR A 732 24.06 -29.65 -4.50
C THR A 732 23.90 -28.74 -3.29
N PHE A 733 24.95 -28.54 -2.49
CA PHE A 733 24.94 -27.68 -1.30
C PHE A 733 26.30 -26.99 -1.08
N HIS A 734 26.28 -25.86 -0.36
CA HIS A 734 27.49 -25.15 0.03
C HIS A 734 28.18 -25.87 1.20
N THR A 735 29.52 -25.93 1.22
CA THR A 735 30.27 -26.43 2.38
C THR A 735 31.64 -25.79 2.44
N LEU A 736 32.05 -25.36 3.63
CA LEU A 736 33.43 -25.00 3.95
C LEU A 736 34.04 -26.10 4.84
N GLU A 737 35.14 -26.70 4.40
CA GLU A 737 35.82 -27.77 5.13
C GLU A 737 36.87 -27.26 6.12
N GLN A 738 37.22 -28.11 7.08
CA GLN A 738 38.33 -27.85 7.98
C GLN A 738 39.65 -27.86 7.20
N ASN A 739 40.45 -26.79 7.33
CA ASN A 739 41.74 -26.70 6.66
C ASN A 739 42.66 -27.86 7.06
N TYR A 740 43.44 -28.39 6.12
CA TYR A 740 44.37 -29.48 6.37
C TYR A 740 45.75 -29.20 5.76
N PRO A 741 46.85 -29.40 6.51
CA PRO A 741 46.89 -29.75 7.94
C PRO A 741 46.39 -28.61 8.85
N ASN A 742 45.94 -28.95 10.06
CA ASN A 742 45.62 -28.00 11.15
C ASN A 742 45.93 -28.66 12.51
N PRO A 743 46.88 -28.15 13.32
CA PRO A 743 47.73 -26.98 13.06
C PRO A 743 48.70 -27.16 11.87
N PHE A 744 49.24 -26.06 11.34
CA PHE A 744 50.13 -26.06 10.16
C PHE A 744 51.28 -25.05 10.26
N ASN A 745 52.32 -25.25 9.42
CA ASN A 745 53.50 -24.39 9.30
C ASN A 745 54.10 -24.41 7.88
N PRO A 746 54.20 -23.28 7.15
CA PRO A 746 53.29 -22.14 7.17
C PRO A 746 52.13 -22.31 6.18
N ILE A 747 52.02 -23.45 5.47
CA ILE A 747 51.04 -23.68 4.39
C ILE A 747 49.96 -24.68 4.81
N THR A 748 48.71 -24.38 4.47
CA THR A 748 47.55 -25.29 4.62
C THR A 748 46.65 -25.19 3.38
N THR A 749 45.76 -26.16 3.19
CA THR A 749 44.75 -26.13 2.12
C THR A 749 43.36 -26.01 2.73
N ILE A 750 42.54 -25.12 2.16
CA ILE A 750 41.15 -24.90 2.56
C ILE A 750 40.25 -25.36 1.41
N ALA A 751 39.48 -26.42 1.64
CA ALA A 751 38.52 -26.93 0.67
C ALA A 751 37.12 -26.35 0.92
N PHE A 752 36.40 -26.05 -0.16
CA PHE A 752 34.99 -25.68 -0.10
C PHE A 752 34.27 -26.03 -1.39
N GLN A 753 32.95 -26.16 -1.33
CA GLN A 753 32.11 -26.37 -2.51
C GLN A 753 30.97 -25.38 -2.55
N ILE A 754 30.58 -25.00 -3.77
CA ILE A 754 29.42 -24.14 -4.03
C ILE A 754 28.55 -24.79 -5.11
N PRO A 755 27.22 -24.86 -4.93
CA PRO A 755 26.31 -25.52 -5.86
C PRO A 755 25.85 -24.62 -7.02
N GLY A 756 26.18 -23.33 -6.98
CA GLY A 756 25.77 -22.34 -7.97
C GLY A 756 26.86 -21.31 -8.24
N ASN A 757 26.81 -20.69 -9.41
CA ASN A 757 27.75 -19.67 -9.81
C ASN A 757 27.46 -18.38 -9.04
N GLY A 758 28.47 -17.72 -8.51
CA GLY A 758 28.28 -16.50 -7.73
C GLY A 758 29.59 -15.87 -7.31
N HIS A 759 29.49 -14.66 -6.77
CA HIS A 759 30.64 -14.01 -6.16
C HIS A 759 30.95 -14.69 -4.82
N VAL A 760 32.17 -15.20 -4.69
CA VAL A 760 32.64 -15.92 -3.51
C VAL A 760 33.79 -15.18 -2.89
N THR A 761 33.73 -15.01 -1.57
CA THR A 761 34.87 -14.52 -0.79
C THR A 761 35.30 -15.54 0.25
N LEU A 762 36.60 -15.81 0.33
CA LEU A 762 37.24 -16.62 1.36
C LEU A 762 38.32 -15.78 2.01
N LYS A 763 38.10 -15.40 3.28
CA LYS A 763 38.94 -14.43 4.00
C LYS A 763 39.34 -14.95 5.37
N VAL A 764 40.52 -14.57 5.85
CA VAL A 764 41.08 -14.96 7.15
C VAL A 764 41.10 -13.74 8.08
N TYR A 765 40.72 -13.96 9.34
CA TYR A 765 40.56 -12.95 10.38
C TYR A 765 41.32 -13.34 11.66
N ASP A 766 41.81 -12.36 12.39
CA ASP A 766 42.32 -12.57 13.75
C ASP A 766 41.18 -12.73 14.78
N MET A 767 41.52 -13.06 16.04
CA MET A 767 40.53 -13.24 17.11
C MET A 767 39.80 -11.94 17.52
N LEU A 768 40.24 -10.78 17.03
CA LEU A 768 39.56 -9.49 17.21
C LEU A 768 38.64 -9.16 16.03
N GLY A 769 38.54 -10.05 15.04
CA GLY A 769 37.69 -9.90 13.85
C GLY A 769 38.30 -9.03 12.75
N ARG A 770 39.59 -8.69 12.82
CA ARG A 770 40.28 -7.92 11.78
C ARG A 770 40.70 -8.85 10.64
N GLU A 771 40.43 -8.47 9.40
CA GLU A 771 40.88 -9.20 8.21
C GLU A 771 42.40 -9.18 8.12
N VAL A 772 43.02 -10.35 8.05
CA VAL A 772 44.49 -10.52 7.95
C VAL A 772 44.94 -11.09 6.60
N ALA A 773 44.03 -11.72 5.84
CA ALA A 773 44.28 -12.15 4.47
C ALA A 773 42.97 -12.37 3.70
N THR A 774 43.01 -12.16 2.38
CA THR A 774 41.97 -12.56 1.44
C THR A 774 42.54 -13.63 0.50
N ILE A 775 41.93 -14.82 0.50
CA ILE A 775 42.36 -15.98 -0.29
C ILE A 775 41.59 -16.02 -1.62
N VAL A 776 40.28 -15.79 -1.56
CA VAL A 776 39.41 -15.69 -2.75
C VAL A 776 38.55 -14.45 -2.61
N ASP A 777 38.42 -13.70 -3.70
CA ASP A 777 37.47 -12.60 -3.84
C ASP A 777 37.15 -12.46 -5.33
N GLY A 778 36.04 -13.07 -5.77
CA GLY A 778 35.65 -13.04 -7.18
C GLY A 778 34.58 -14.06 -7.56
N ILE A 779 34.19 -14.05 -8.83
CA ILE A 779 33.17 -14.97 -9.35
C ILE A 779 33.75 -16.39 -9.48
N ARG A 780 33.02 -17.38 -8.96
CA ARG A 780 33.29 -18.82 -9.08
C ARG A 780 32.08 -19.53 -9.66
N GLU A 781 32.32 -20.65 -10.35
CA GLU A 781 31.27 -21.51 -10.91
C GLU A 781 30.86 -22.59 -9.90
N ALA A 782 29.78 -23.33 -10.16
CA ALA A 782 29.41 -24.47 -9.32
C ALA A 782 30.50 -25.55 -9.36
N GLY A 783 31.00 -25.96 -8.20
CA GLY A 783 32.11 -26.90 -8.12
C GLY A 783 32.70 -27.06 -6.73
N VAL A 784 33.67 -27.97 -6.64
CA VAL A 784 34.51 -28.19 -5.45
C VAL A 784 35.86 -27.52 -5.69
N TYR A 785 36.33 -26.78 -4.71
CA TYR A 785 37.52 -25.93 -4.76
C TYR A 785 38.47 -26.27 -3.60
N GLU A 786 39.77 -26.22 -3.88
CA GLU A 786 40.84 -26.32 -2.89
C GLU A 786 41.77 -25.12 -3.07
N GLU A 787 41.86 -24.25 -2.06
CA GLU A 787 42.68 -23.05 -2.11
C GLU A 787 43.80 -23.14 -1.07
N VAL A 788 45.02 -22.82 -1.49
CA VAL A 788 46.22 -22.90 -0.64
C VAL A 788 46.39 -21.58 0.11
N PHE A 789 46.57 -21.67 1.44
CA PHE A 789 46.83 -20.53 2.31
C PHE A 789 48.24 -20.59 2.89
N ASP A 790 49.02 -19.53 2.64
CA ASP A 790 50.37 -19.33 3.20
C ASP A 790 50.33 -18.29 4.33
N ALA A 791 50.59 -18.74 5.55
CA ALA A 791 50.60 -17.95 6.77
C ALA A 791 52.01 -17.47 7.19
N THR A 792 53.00 -17.46 6.27
CA THR A 792 54.38 -17.06 6.59
C THR A 792 54.47 -15.66 7.24
N ALA A 793 53.59 -14.74 6.84
CA ALA A 793 53.52 -13.38 7.37
C ALA A 793 52.76 -13.25 8.71
N LEU A 794 52.11 -14.31 9.20
CA LEU A 794 51.31 -14.30 10.43
C LEU A 794 52.10 -14.84 11.63
N ALA A 795 51.70 -14.48 12.85
CA ALA A 795 52.29 -15.02 14.09
C ALA A 795 51.70 -16.41 14.42
N SER A 796 52.39 -17.21 15.25
CA SER A 796 51.79 -18.43 15.80
C SER A 796 50.53 -18.07 16.60
N GLY A 797 49.42 -18.73 16.33
CA GLY A 797 48.15 -18.38 16.95
C GLY A 797 46.94 -19.00 16.27
N VAL A 798 45.76 -18.67 16.82
CA VAL A 798 44.47 -19.10 16.30
C VAL A 798 43.88 -17.98 15.46
N TYR A 799 43.36 -18.34 14.29
CA TYR A 799 42.68 -17.45 13.36
C TYR A 799 41.35 -18.07 12.92
N LEU A 800 40.47 -17.25 12.36
CA LEU A 800 39.21 -17.67 11.77
C LEU A 800 39.23 -17.45 10.27
N TYR A 801 38.59 -18.30 9.49
CA TYR A 801 38.38 -18.07 8.06
C TYR A 801 36.91 -18.23 7.72
N ARG A 802 36.41 -17.35 6.85
CA ARG A 802 35.01 -17.25 6.47
C ARG A 802 34.85 -17.38 4.97
N LEU A 803 33.94 -18.26 4.57
CA LEU A 803 33.43 -18.35 3.20
C LEU A 803 32.09 -17.61 3.13
N GLN A 804 31.94 -16.71 2.16
CA GLN A 804 30.68 -16.06 1.80
C GLN A 804 30.38 -16.34 0.33
N ALA A 805 29.20 -16.88 0.04
CA ALA A 805 28.71 -17.12 -1.31
C ALA A 805 27.20 -16.81 -1.37
N GLY A 806 26.84 -15.65 -1.92
CA GLY A 806 25.47 -15.13 -1.80
C GLY A 806 25.05 -14.98 -0.33
N ASP A 807 23.90 -15.57 0.04
CA ASP A 807 23.39 -15.57 1.42
C ASP A 807 24.06 -16.61 2.33
N PHE A 808 24.84 -17.54 1.77
CA PHE A 808 25.55 -18.56 2.55
C PHE A 808 26.81 -17.97 3.19
N SER A 809 26.94 -18.14 4.51
CA SER A 809 28.12 -17.74 5.28
C SER A 809 28.53 -18.86 6.25
N GLN A 810 29.78 -19.31 6.21
CA GLN A 810 30.32 -20.29 7.14
C GLN A 810 31.71 -19.90 7.63
N ILE A 811 31.97 -20.07 8.92
CA ILE A 811 33.24 -19.74 9.58
C ILE A 811 33.87 -21.01 10.16
N ARG A 812 35.19 -21.16 10.02
CA ARG A 812 35.98 -22.20 10.69
C ARG A 812 37.26 -21.63 11.28
N LYS A 813 37.91 -22.42 12.14
CA LYS A 813 39.11 -22.04 12.91
C LYS A 813 40.35 -22.72 12.32
N LEU A 814 41.44 -21.98 12.14
CA LEU A 814 42.75 -22.52 11.79
C LEU A 814 43.81 -22.13 12.83
N THR A 815 44.85 -22.95 12.99
CA THR A 815 45.92 -22.77 13.98
C THR A 815 47.28 -22.79 13.30
N VAL A 816 47.99 -21.67 13.36
CA VAL A 816 49.35 -21.52 12.82
C VAL A 816 50.35 -21.84 13.93
N LEU A 817 51.29 -22.75 13.67
CA LEU A 817 52.43 -23.04 14.53
C LEU A 817 53.70 -22.68 13.78
N LYS A 818 54.51 -21.75 14.29
CA LYS A 818 55.87 -21.53 13.81
C LYS A 818 56.88 -22.32 14.61
#